data_AF-A0A517P4X3-F1
#
_entry.id   AF-A0A517P4X3-F1
#
_cell.length_a   1.000
_cell.length_b   1.000
_cell.length_c   1.000
_cell.angle_alpha   90.00
_cell.angle_beta   90.00
_cell.angle_gamma   90.00
#
_symmetry.space_group_name_H-M   'P 1'
#
loop_
_entity.id
_entity.type
_entity.pdbx_description
1 polymer ?
#
loop_
_entity_poly.entity_id
_entity_poly.type
_entity_poly.pdbx_seq_one_letter_code
_entity_poly.pdbx_strand_id
1 'polypeptide(L)'
;MHLVVSRLLLLAFASVAPAAAAFDDRAPTDTLPPLTDGRAPANFEEMWAGFDPLAEPLEVETLREWEEDGVAMKVVRFRIGVFKGEKATLAAVYGAPADLAEGKRVPGLVQIHGGGQFADENACLTNARRGYATVSIAWAGRISAKDYRVGPDEVRLFWDGKTDDPAYRVTTDWGAVDGYHAPGRNPRNAFPSAQPAAWTLDAVESPRNSGWFLAAIAARRALTYLESRPEVDADRLGVYGHSMGGKLTVMTAVDDRVKAAAPSCGGISDRDNDSPLFRATLGDDVSLKHVDCPIVFLSPSNDFHGRIGDLPRAISEIASEEWRATCSPHRNHQDAPEYEVATQLWFDQHLKGTFVTPETPRTTLDLTAADGTPTLTVEPDRSRRILAVDVYYTQDGKPDETPADRDDVVHRYWRHADAVEIDGRWTASLPLASTDAPLWAYANVLYALDEPVTGAGYYYRTYTTDRFNLSSLLTVASPKDLRENGVRPALTRPATSGPVVIETFEPGWERAWFTNTPERWGRTTNKISDEFYAAPAGGRLAVDVQSEQANELVIRLDDYVAVVPVRPTDGGWRTVSLSPEEFQNFDGEPRTDWGGVRQLTLSEAERLRGSRGDARPSRVVGGSWQGPPRFRDLRWEPPQVAADPAPPTDGAALLDVFPPPTATVAPDRRGETQLIEAFTPTDPALWDERLDERAVFHLEMRHDQRPENSFRLRLGRGGQIYSLQGPFGESMPPSWRAPGGKLSPWNDEVWQFVAVCTRYNGLAAVEKAGPVPPAFARALRDSGYEDTFFIHNSGAYVPGEATSLYCPLLASDYDEATGTARMLNWGLVPQLKTIHRSPLLYYTQVRDAGDGVIELTWVVHHFGDREDVVFDHLNAPWGGTRVSSLPVRRVSSPTGELLQREGLLSEHGTIDVRKTGGWNLSSASEAADSPSLALVFGRDKHLEAELARRDAGEPYVQFKHSLYRDWRASEPLYRTQWQDWAERPANSFRNYDVCEIIPKLRIVPDSTIWFRSYLVVGPSAEAQRRAAELVPHVDYGLLQFPRASTALRSVSLPSAGDAPAASFELYSKPVPGSRPVFLIRNRQTNEEAVTADPYLFVKSEPLALDLPAEHPHADYFAEVRGLSLAERRSDWRALLGYALLEPPEEPGWQPLSQALRGGRFPAAEGRHRELWVRLDGDGESSPR
;
A
#
# COMPACT_ATOMS: atom_id res chain seq x y z
N MET A 1 -17.47 94.10 -34.08
CA MET A 1 -18.22 94.91 -35.07
C MET A 1 -19.54 94.21 -35.37
N HIS A 2 -20.64 94.97 -35.41
CA HIS A 2 -21.94 94.79 -36.13
C HIS A 2 -22.43 93.39 -36.57
N LEU A 3 -23.72 93.01 -36.55
CA LEU A 3 -25.02 93.56 -36.08
C LEU A 3 -26.02 92.32 -36.12
N VAL A 4 -26.93 92.03 -35.17
CA VAL A 4 -28.35 92.53 -35.04
C VAL A 4 -29.30 92.07 -36.17
N VAL A 5 -30.57 91.67 -36.00
CA VAL A 5 -31.50 91.40 -34.84
C VAL A 5 -32.81 90.78 -35.39
N SER A 6 -33.53 89.96 -34.60
CA SER A 6 -35.03 89.92 -34.43
C SER A 6 -35.55 88.53 -34.04
N ARG A 7 -36.54 88.33 -33.15
CA ARG A 7 -37.29 89.20 -32.20
C ARG A 7 -37.92 88.28 -31.13
N LEU A 8 -37.77 88.57 -29.81
CA LEU A 8 -38.82 89.02 -28.85
C LEU A 8 -39.96 88.00 -28.58
N LEU A 9 -40.43 87.66 -27.36
CA LEU A 9 -40.24 88.06 -25.94
C LEU A 9 -40.56 86.81 -25.05
N LEU A 10 -40.51 86.75 -23.69
CA LEU A 10 -40.36 87.75 -22.62
C LEU A 10 -39.47 87.20 -21.46
N LEU A 11 -39.82 87.41 -20.19
CA LEU A 11 -39.16 86.94 -18.97
C LEU A 11 -40.13 86.14 -18.08
N ALA A 12 -39.60 85.15 -17.35
CA ALA A 12 -39.92 84.95 -15.91
C ALA A 12 -38.78 84.17 -15.23
N PHE A 13 -38.38 84.61 -14.04
CA PHE A 13 -37.43 83.91 -13.15
C PHE A 13 -38.21 83.03 -12.15
N ALA A 14 -37.51 82.04 -11.57
CA ALA A 14 -37.87 81.23 -10.41
C ALA A 14 -38.74 79.96 -10.61
N SER A 15 -38.45 78.97 -9.76
CA SER A 15 -39.11 77.67 -9.56
C SER A 15 -39.28 76.75 -10.78
N VAL A 16 -38.27 75.91 -11.03
CA VAL A 16 -38.49 74.56 -11.57
C VAL A 16 -38.41 73.60 -10.38
N ALA A 17 -39.57 73.13 -9.92
CA ALA A 17 -39.65 72.01 -8.99
C ALA A 17 -39.13 70.73 -9.67
N PRO A 18 -38.58 69.75 -8.93
CA PRO A 18 -38.21 68.48 -9.54
C PRO A 18 -39.46 67.82 -10.14
N ALA A 19 -39.36 67.37 -11.38
CA ALA A 19 -40.33 66.42 -11.91
C ALA A 19 -40.19 65.14 -11.10
N ALA A 20 -41.13 64.92 -10.17
CA ALA A 20 -41.20 63.68 -9.42
C ALA A 20 -41.39 62.54 -10.41
N ALA A 21 -40.36 61.69 -10.56
CA ALA A 21 -40.56 60.36 -11.10
C ALA A 21 -41.58 59.68 -10.19
N ALA A 22 -42.72 59.29 -10.76
CA ALA A 22 -43.72 58.55 -10.02
C ALA A 22 -43.08 57.23 -9.57
N PHE A 23 -42.92 57.05 -8.27
CA PHE A 23 -42.65 55.74 -7.70
C PHE A 23 -43.87 54.88 -7.99
N ASP A 24 -43.71 53.86 -8.83
CA ASP A 24 -44.74 52.84 -9.02
C ASP A 24 -44.75 51.98 -7.76
N ASP A 25 -45.72 52.22 -6.88
CA ASP A 25 -45.93 51.56 -5.58
C ASP A 25 -46.37 50.07 -5.71
N ARG A 26 -46.10 49.46 -6.87
CA ARG A 26 -46.33 48.04 -7.12
C ARG A 26 -45.14 47.24 -6.59
N ALA A 27 -45.44 46.16 -5.87
CA ALA A 27 -44.43 45.18 -5.49
C ALA A 27 -43.66 44.73 -6.75
N PRO A 28 -42.32 44.65 -6.70
CA PRO A 28 -41.53 44.31 -7.87
C PRO A 28 -41.87 42.89 -8.34
N THR A 29 -42.11 42.74 -9.65
CA THR A 29 -42.36 41.43 -10.27
C THR A 29 -41.10 40.57 -10.20
N ASP A 30 -41.26 39.28 -9.90
CA ASP A 30 -40.17 38.30 -9.89
C ASP A 30 -39.53 38.14 -11.29
N THR A 31 -38.22 37.93 -11.31
CA THR A 31 -37.39 37.77 -12.53
C THR A 31 -37.78 36.56 -13.38
N LEU A 32 -38.32 35.52 -12.75
CA LEU A 32 -38.65 34.25 -13.39
C LEU A 32 -40.16 34.03 -13.35
N PRO A 33 -40.77 33.50 -14.42
CA PRO A 33 -42.19 33.21 -14.43
C PRO A 33 -42.52 32.11 -13.39
N PRO A 34 -43.67 32.23 -12.70
CA PRO A 34 -44.11 31.22 -11.73
C PRO A 34 -44.34 29.86 -12.41
N LEU A 35 -44.22 28.78 -11.63
CA LEU A 35 -44.43 27.42 -12.13
C LEU A 35 -45.84 27.23 -12.70
N THR A 36 -45.93 26.71 -13.92
CA THR A 36 -47.20 26.35 -14.55
C THR A 36 -47.71 25.03 -13.97
N ASP A 37 -48.96 25.02 -13.50
CA ASP A 37 -49.61 23.87 -12.84
C ASP A 37 -48.82 23.25 -11.66
N GLY A 38 -47.90 24.02 -11.05
CA GLY A 38 -47.00 23.53 -10.00
C GLY A 38 -45.90 22.58 -10.49
N ARG A 39 -45.72 22.42 -11.82
CA ARG A 39 -44.69 21.58 -12.42
C ARG A 39 -43.36 22.34 -12.49
N ALA A 40 -42.30 21.72 -11.97
CA ALA A 40 -40.94 22.23 -12.12
C ALA A 40 -40.39 22.04 -13.55
N PRO A 41 -39.42 22.86 -13.99
CA PRO A 41 -38.69 22.65 -15.24
C PRO A 41 -37.98 21.30 -15.27
N ALA A 42 -38.15 20.54 -16.37
CA ALA A 42 -37.65 19.16 -16.49
C ALA A 42 -36.43 18.99 -17.42
N ASN A 43 -36.02 20.05 -18.13
CA ASN A 43 -34.87 20.07 -19.05
C ASN A 43 -34.21 21.47 -19.07
N PHE A 44 -33.16 21.63 -19.86
CA PHE A 44 -32.40 22.87 -20.01
C PHE A 44 -33.26 24.05 -20.50
N GLU A 45 -34.07 23.81 -21.53
CA GLU A 45 -34.89 24.83 -22.18
C GLU A 45 -35.99 25.36 -21.23
N GLU A 46 -36.69 24.46 -20.53
CA GLU A 46 -37.68 24.84 -19.52
C GLU A 46 -37.03 25.56 -18.31
N MET A 47 -35.80 25.20 -17.95
CA MET A 47 -35.09 25.79 -16.81
C MET A 47 -34.84 27.29 -17.06
N TRP A 48 -34.39 27.63 -18.26
CA TRP A 48 -34.12 29.01 -18.70
C TRP A 48 -35.34 29.75 -19.28
N ALA A 49 -36.46 29.05 -19.54
CA ALA A 49 -37.65 29.64 -20.16
C ALA A 49 -38.17 30.89 -19.42
N GLY A 50 -38.19 32.02 -20.15
CA GLY A 50 -38.68 33.31 -19.67
C GLY A 50 -37.65 34.17 -18.94
N PHE A 51 -36.40 33.71 -18.79
CA PHE A 51 -35.31 34.55 -18.26
C PHE A 51 -34.69 35.43 -19.35
N ASP A 52 -34.78 36.75 -19.19
CA ASP A 52 -34.07 37.73 -20.01
C ASP A 52 -33.07 38.51 -19.14
N PRO A 53 -31.75 38.35 -19.33
CA PRO A 53 -30.73 39.04 -18.55
C PRO A 53 -30.61 40.54 -18.85
N LEU A 54 -31.36 41.09 -19.82
CA LEU A 54 -31.39 42.51 -20.20
C LEU A 54 -32.65 43.24 -19.70
N ALA A 55 -33.75 42.52 -19.41
CA ALA A 55 -35.05 43.12 -19.08
C ALA A 55 -35.05 44.02 -17.84
N GLU A 56 -34.26 43.69 -16.81
CA GLU A 56 -34.24 44.43 -15.54
C GLU A 56 -33.09 45.46 -15.46
N PRO A 57 -33.33 46.65 -14.89
CA PRO A 57 -32.27 47.63 -14.68
C PRO A 57 -31.20 47.10 -13.71
N LEU A 58 -29.94 47.43 -13.98
CA LEU A 58 -28.81 46.98 -13.16
C LEU A 58 -28.68 47.69 -11.81
N GLU A 59 -29.29 48.87 -11.62
CA GLU A 59 -29.25 49.62 -10.34
C GLU A 59 -27.84 49.67 -9.71
N VAL A 60 -26.83 50.06 -10.51
CA VAL A 60 -25.41 49.96 -10.14
C VAL A 60 -25.05 50.93 -9.01
N GLU A 61 -24.43 50.39 -7.96
CA GLU A 61 -23.80 51.14 -6.88
C GLU A 61 -22.29 50.92 -6.90
N THR A 62 -21.51 51.97 -6.66
CA THR A 62 -20.05 51.90 -6.55
C THR A 62 -19.63 52.03 -5.09
N LEU A 63 -18.93 51.02 -4.58
CA LEU A 63 -18.54 50.88 -3.17
C LEU A 63 -17.10 51.39 -2.91
N ARG A 64 -16.22 51.32 -3.93
CA ARG A 64 -14.83 51.80 -3.90
C ARG A 64 -14.36 52.08 -5.34
N GLU A 65 -13.57 53.12 -5.55
CA GLU A 65 -12.84 53.37 -6.82
C GLU A 65 -11.38 53.73 -6.53
N TRP A 66 -10.44 53.23 -7.34
CA TRP A 66 -9.03 53.61 -7.31
C TRP A 66 -8.39 53.44 -8.69
N GLU A 67 -7.16 53.93 -8.84
CA GLU A 67 -6.33 53.69 -10.02
C GLU A 67 -5.08 52.89 -9.60
N GLU A 68 -4.66 51.95 -10.43
CA GLU A 68 -3.48 51.12 -10.20
C GLU A 68 -2.79 50.80 -11.53
N ASP A 69 -1.57 51.27 -11.72
CA ASP A 69 -0.72 51.00 -12.89
C ASP A 69 -1.45 51.18 -14.25
N GLY A 70 -2.17 52.31 -14.41
CA GLY A 70 -2.92 52.65 -15.62
C GLY A 70 -4.28 51.95 -15.76
N VAL A 71 -4.75 51.27 -14.71
CA VAL A 71 -6.06 50.61 -14.67
C VAL A 71 -6.99 51.33 -13.71
N ALA A 72 -8.18 51.69 -14.19
CA ALA A 72 -9.28 52.18 -13.37
C ALA A 72 -10.00 50.99 -12.73
N MET A 73 -9.93 50.90 -11.41
CA MET A 73 -10.38 49.78 -10.59
C MET A 73 -11.55 50.19 -9.68
N LYS A 74 -12.53 49.29 -9.52
CA LYS A 74 -13.74 49.56 -8.73
C LYS A 74 -14.19 48.33 -7.96
N VAL A 75 -14.74 48.51 -6.77
CA VAL A 75 -15.69 47.55 -6.18
C VAL A 75 -17.08 48.12 -6.41
N VAL A 76 -17.95 47.32 -7.00
CA VAL A 76 -19.32 47.69 -7.37
C VAL A 76 -20.30 46.65 -6.86
N ARG A 77 -21.58 46.99 -6.82
CA ARG A 77 -22.67 46.00 -6.82
C ARG A 77 -23.80 46.40 -7.75
N PHE A 78 -24.56 45.43 -8.24
CA PHE A 78 -25.65 45.64 -9.19
C PHE A 78 -26.75 44.59 -9.03
N ARG A 79 -28.00 44.96 -9.32
CA ARG A 79 -29.18 44.10 -9.28
C ARG A 79 -29.09 42.96 -10.29
N ILE A 80 -29.22 41.73 -9.79
CA ILE A 80 -29.24 40.51 -10.59
C ILE A 80 -30.65 39.94 -10.79
N GLY A 81 -31.61 40.36 -9.96
CA GLY A 81 -33.01 39.97 -10.11
C GLY A 81 -33.88 40.43 -8.95
N VAL A 82 -35.12 39.97 -8.97
CA VAL A 82 -36.10 39.98 -7.89
C VAL A 82 -36.54 38.53 -7.68
N PHE A 83 -36.36 38.07 -6.46
CA PHE A 83 -36.63 36.70 -6.05
C PHE A 83 -37.61 36.74 -4.88
N LYS A 84 -38.81 36.20 -5.07
CA LYS A 84 -39.91 36.16 -4.08
C LYS A 84 -40.33 37.56 -3.62
N GLY A 85 -40.30 38.52 -4.54
CA GLY A 85 -40.60 39.94 -4.30
C GLY A 85 -39.47 40.77 -3.69
N GLU A 86 -38.31 40.17 -3.37
CA GLU A 86 -37.15 40.89 -2.84
C GLU A 86 -36.05 41.05 -3.89
N LYS A 87 -35.43 42.23 -3.97
CA LYS A 87 -34.31 42.49 -4.89
C LYS A 87 -33.06 41.73 -4.44
N ALA A 88 -32.38 41.09 -5.38
CA ALA A 88 -31.04 40.53 -5.19
C ALA A 88 -29.99 41.38 -5.92
N THR A 89 -28.85 41.63 -5.27
CA THR A 89 -27.70 42.37 -5.81
C THR A 89 -26.42 41.55 -5.70
N LEU A 90 -25.57 41.62 -6.72
CA LEU A 90 -24.26 40.97 -6.78
C LEU A 90 -23.18 42.03 -6.63
N ALA A 91 -22.27 41.85 -5.66
CA ALA A 91 -21.04 42.61 -5.60
C ALA A 91 -19.97 42.01 -6.54
N ALA A 92 -19.05 42.85 -7.01
CA ALA A 92 -17.98 42.46 -7.91
C ALA A 92 -16.80 43.43 -7.83
N VAL A 93 -15.61 42.94 -8.20
CA VAL A 93 -14.46 43.78 -8.52
C VAL A 93 -14.45 44.01 -10.03
N TYR A 94 -14.36 45.27 -10.47
CA TYR A 94 -14.29 45.66 -11.87
C TYR A 94 -12.96 46.37 -12.15
N GLY A 95 -12.35 46.13 -13.31
CA GLY A 95 -11.16 46.84 -13.76
C GLY A 95 -11.15 47.02 -15.27
N ALA A 96 -10.74 48.19 -15.73
CA ALA A 96 -10.58 48.51 -17.16
C ALA A 96 -9.41 49.50 -17.36
N PRO A 97 -8.78 49.55 -18.55
CA PRO A 97 -7.71 50.51 -18.82
C PRO A 97 -8.21 51.96 -18.61
N ALA A 98 -7.48 52.78 -17.87
CA ALA A 98 -7.89 54.14 -17.56
C ALA A 98 -7.80 55.06 -18.80
N ASP A 99 -6.68 54.98 -19.53
CA ASP A 99 -6.38 55.85 -20.67
C ASP A 99 -6.79 55.20 -22.01
N LEU A 100 -8.10 55.07 -22.24
CA LEU A 100 -8.64 54.69 -23.55
C LEU A 100 -8.82 55.91 -24.46
N ALA A 101 -8.32 55.81 -25.70
CA ALA A 101 -8.57 56.81 -26.72
C ALA A 101 -10.08 56.97 -27.00
N GLU A 102 -10.53 58.18 -27.31
CA GLU A 102 -11.95 58.49 -27.53
C GLU A 102 -12.57 57.54 -28.59
N GLY A 103 -13.69 56.91 -28.23
CA GLY A 103 -14.39 55.92 -29.06
C GLY A 103 -13.75 54.52 -29.12
N LYS A 104 -12.56 54.31 -28.53
CA LYS A 104 -11.94 52.97 -28.43
C LYS A 104 -12.66 52.13 -27.37
N ARG A 105 -13.08 50.93 -27.76
CA ARG A 105 -13.67 49.93 -26.87
C ARG A 105 -12.76 48.70 -26.72
N VAL A 106 -12.77 48.09 -25.54
CA VAL A 106 -12.03 46.86 -25.23
C VAL A 106 -12.99 45.68 -25.04
N PRO A 107 -12.54 44.42 -25.27
CA PRO A 107 -13.35 43.26 -24.97
C PRO A 107 -13.61 43.13 -23.47
N GLY A 108 -14.72 42.51 -23.11
CA GLY A 108 -15.13 42.28 -21.72
C GLY A 108 -14.87 40.84 -21.27
N LEU A 109 -14.50 40.64 -20.00
CA LEU A 109 -14.34 39.31 -19.39
C LEU A 109 -15.12 39.19 -18.08
N VAL A 110 -15.93 38.14 -17.94
CA VAL A 110 -16.50 37.74 -16.65
C VAL A 110 -15.57 36.69 -16.02
N GLN A 111 -15.07 36.97 -14.82
CA GLN A 111 -14.27 36.04 -14.03
C GLN A 111 -15.11 35.47 -12.89
N ILE A 112 -15.17 34.13 -12.80
CA ILE A 112 -15.96 33.42 -11.80
C ILE A 112 -15.03 32.65 -10.84
N HIS A 113 -15.04 33.04 -9.57
CA HIS A 113 -14.18 32.45 -8.54
C HIS A 113 -14.61 31.04 -8.12
N GLY A 114 -13.66 30.23 -7.66
CA GLY A 114 -13.92 28.87 -7.18
C GLY A 114 -14.58 28.80 -5.81
N GLY A 115 -14.89 27.59 -5.36
CA GLY A 115 -15.56 27.34 -4.09
C GLY A 115 -14.77 27.88 -2.89
N GLY A 116 -15.37 28.79 -2.14
CA GLY A 116 -14.77 29.40 -0.94
C GLY A 116 -13.75 30.51 -1.22
N GLN A 117 -13.45 30.80 -2.50
CA GLN A 117 -12.55 31.86 -2.95
C GLN A 117 -13.27 33.23 -2.95
N PHE A 118 -12.66 34.23 -3.58
CA PHE A 118 -13.05 35.64 -3.54
C PHE A 118 -13.18 36.18 -4.96
N ALA A 119 -14.03 37.21 -5.17
CA ALA A 119 -13.81 38.13 -6.28
C ALA A 119 -12.50 38.88 -6.01
N ASP A 120 -11.55 38.83 -6.94
CA ASP A 120 -10.17 39.29 -6.68
C ASP A 120 -9.68 40.32 -7.70
N GLU A 121 -9.01 41.34 -7.20
CA GLU A 121 -8.52 42.45 -8.01
C GLU A 121 -7.43 42.07 -9.01
N ASN A 122 -6.61 41.04 -8.73
CA ASN A 122 -5.51 40.67 -9.63
C ASN A 122 -6.00 40.14 -10.97
N ALA A 123 -7.15 39.45 -11.00
CA ALA A 123 -7.82 39.04 -12.23
C ALA A 123 -8.19 40.25 -13.09
N CYS A 124 -8.72 41.31 -12.48
CA CYS A 124 -9.12 42.51 -13.20
C CYS A 124 -7.90 43.35 -13.62
N LEU A 125 -6.92 43.54 -12.73
CA LEU A 125 -5.71 44.33 -12.96
C LEU A 125 -4.84 43.74 -14.09
N THR A 126 -4.56 42.43 -14.07
CA THR A 126 -3.69 41.78 -15.08
C THR A 126 -4.35 41.74 -16.47
N ASN A 127 -5.66 41.49 -16.53
CA ASN A 127 -6.40 41.53 -17.80
C ASN A 127 -6.54 42.96 -18.34
N ALA A 128 -6.73 43.96 -17.48
CA ALA A 128 -6.82 45.35 -17.91
C ALA A 128 -5.49 45.90 -18.42
N ARG A 129 -4.34 45.54 -17.82
CA ARG A 129 -3.02 45.82 -18.42
C ARG A 129 -2.84 45.18 -19.80
N ARG A 130 -3.54 44.07 -20.08
CA ARG A 130 -3.61 43.42 -21.39
C ARG A 130 -4.72 43.98 -22.29
N GLY A 131 -5.43 45.04 -21.90
CA GLY A 131 -6.45 45.69 -22.72
C GLY A 131 -7.81 44.99 -22.74
N TYR A 132 -8.27 44.48 -21.60
CA TYR A 132 -9.64 43.99 -21.36
C TYR A 132 -10.33 44.81 -20.27
N ALA A 133 -11.65 44.95 -20.34
CA ALA A 133 -12.43 45.23 -19.14
C ALA A 133 -12.76 43.88 -18.47
N THR A 134 -12.66 43.76 -17.16
CA THR A 134 -12.97 42.51 -16.44
C THR A 134 -13.85 42.78 -15.23
N VAL A 135 -14.85 41.91 -15.01
CA VAL A 135 -15.65 41.87 -13.79
C VAL A 135 -15.47 40.50 -13.10
N SER A 136 -14.90 40.50 -11.90
CA SER A 136 -14.78 39.34 -11.03
C SER A 136 -15.94 39.33 -10.04
N ILE A 137 -16.80 38.31 -10.08
CA ILE A 137 -18.09 38.32 -9.38
C ILE A 137 -18.04 37.67 -7.99
N ALA A 138 -18.51 38.38 -6.97
CA ALA A 138 -18.50 37.95 -5.57
C ALA A 138 -19.76 37.13 -5.23
N TRP A 139 -20.04 36.06 -5.97
CA TRP A 139 -21.28 35.29 -5.81
C TRP A 139 -21.43 34.67 -4.41
N ALA A 140 -20.32 34.35 -3.73
CA ALA A 140 -20.29 33.93 -2.33
C ALA A 140 -20.15 35.10 -1.31
N GLY A 141 -20.35 36.35 -1.74
CA GLY A 141 -20.22 37.57 -0.92
C GLY A 141 -18.79 38.01 -0.60
N ARG A 142 -17.78 37.38 -1.20
CA ARG A 142 -16.36 37.53 -0.83
C ARG A 142 -15.59 38.41 -1.80
N ILE A 143 -14.83 39.35 -1.26
CA ILE A 143 -14.08 40.34 -2.03
C ILE A 143 -12.65 40.43 -1.49
N SER A 144 -11.69 40.38 -2.40
CA SER A 144 -10.25 40.52 -2.18
C SER A 144 -9.78 41.69 -3.04
N ALA A 145 -9.87 42.89 -2.45
CA ALA A 145 -9.51 44.14 -3.11
C ALA A 145 -8.88 45.14 -2.14
N LYS A 146 -8.07 46.04 -2.68
CA LYS A 146 -7.34 47.10 -1.99
C LYS A 146 -8.28 48.02 -1.21
N ASP A 147 -8.01 48.13 0.09
CA ASP A 147 -8.85 48.83 1.08
C ASP A 147 -10.31 48.33 1.18
N TYR A 148 -10.67 47.22 0.52
CA TYR A 148 -12.04 46.69 0.48
C TYR A 148 -12.03 45.14 0.48
N ARG A 149 -11.71 44.56 1.63
CA ARG A 149 -11.74 43.11 1.83
C ARG A 149 -13.02 42.68 2.55
N VAL A 150 -13.64 41.60 2.06
CA VAL A 150 -14.83 40.97 2.65
C VAL A 150 -14.59 39.46 2.70
N GLY A 151 -14.37 38.90 3.89
CA GLY A 151 -14.24 37.47 4.16
C GLY A 151 -15.50 36.87 4.81
N PRO A 152 -15.41 35.63 5.31
CA PRO A 152 -16.56 34.93 5.91
C PRO A 152 -17.17 35.66 7.12
N ASP A 153 -16.33 36.34 7.92
CA ASP A 153 -16.79 37.06 9.11
C ASP A 153 -17.50 38.37 8.72
N GLU A 154 -16.97 39.12 7.75
CA GLU A 154 -17.61 40.33 7.22
C GLU A 154 -18.91 40.02 6.46
N VAL A 155 -18.98 38.90 5.73
CA VAL A 155 -20.24 38.39 5.13
C VAL A 155 -21.28 38.11 6.21
N ARG A 156 -20.88 37.58 7.37
CA ARG A 156 -21.80 37.36 8.50
C ARG A 156 -22.27 38.67 9.12
N LEU A 157 -21.38 39.65 9.32
CA LEU A 157 -21.76 41.00 9.77
C LEU A 157 -22.78 41.66 8.83
N PHE A 158 -22.64 41.41 7.52
CA PHE A 158 -23.60 41.84 6.51
C PHE A 158 -24.99 41.19 6.71
N TRP A 159 -25.06 39.86 6.84
CA TRP A 159 -26.32 39.13 7.08
C TRP A 159 -27.01 39.53 8.40
N ASP A 160 -26.22 39.74 9.46
CA ASP A 160 -26.69 40.09 10.81
C ASP A 160 -27.00 41.61 10.95
N GLY A 161 -26.89 42.39 9.86
CA GLY A 161 -27.23 43.82 9.81
C GLY A 161 -26.37 44.71 10.71
N LYS A 162 -25.11 44.34 10.95
CA LYS A 162 -24.22 44.99 11.94
C LYS A 162 -23.54 46.24 11.42
N THR A 163 -24.31 47.22 10.93
CA THR A 163 -23.81 48.45 10.29
C THR A 163 -22.88 49.30 11.17
N ASP A 164 -22.97 49.17 12.50
CA ASP A 164 -22.14 49.90 13.45
C ASP A 164 -20.77 49.24 13.71
N ASP A 165 -20.54 48.02 13.21
CA ASP A 165 -19.26 47.32 13.37
C ASP A 165 -18.20 47.88 12.39
N PRO A 166 -16.97 48.22 12.83
CA PRO A 166 -15.94 48.79 11.96
C PRO A 166 -15.48 47.84 10.82
N ALA A 167 -15.71 46.53 10.96
CA ALA A 167 -15.46 45.54 9.92
C ALA A 167 -16.66 45.32 8.97
N TYR A 168 -17.84 45.89 9.26
CA TYR A 168 -18.99 45.79 8.36
C TYR A 168 -18.69 46.38 6.98
N ARG A 169 -18.95 45.61 5.93
CA ARG A 169 -18.84 46.04 4.54
C ARG A 169 -20.09 45.58 3.78
N VAL A 170 -20.52 46.40 2.83
CA VAL A 170 -21.60 46.04 1.91
C VAL A 170 -21.05 45.02 0.91
N THR A 171 -21.83 43.99 0.60
CA THR A 171 -21.45 42.97 -0.38
C THR A 171 -22.67 42.49 -1.17
N THR A 172 -22.54 41.37 -1.87
CA THR A 172 -23.65 40.63 -2.51
C THR A 172 -24.77 40.42 -1.50
N ASP A 173 -26.01 40.58 -1.96
CA ASP A 173 -27.22 40.27 -1.23
C ASP A 173 -28.15 39.42 -2.11
N TRP A 174 -28.40 38.18 -1.72
CA TRP A 174 -29.31 37.29 -2.45
C TRP A 174 -30.80 37.53 -2.12
N GLY A 175 -31.12 38.49 -1.24
CA GLY A 175 -32.49 38.83 -0.87
C GLY A 175 -33.18 37.68 -0.12
N ALA A 176 -34.35 37.28 -0.61
CA ALA A 176 -35.16 36.20 -0.03
C ALA A 176 -34.61 34.78 -0.26
N VAL A 177 -33.58 34.61 -1.09
CA VAL A 177 -32.95 33.31 -1.38
C VAL A 177 -31.50 33.24 -0.89
N ASP A 178 -30.95 32.03 -0.83
CA ASP A 178 -29.59 31.79 -0.34
C ASP A 178 -28.67 31.25 -1.45
N GLY A 179 -28.04 32.16 -2.19
CA GLY A 179 -27.00 31.81 -3.17
C GLY A 179 -25.58 31.79 -2.60
N TYR A 180 -25.39 31.89 -1.27
CA TYR A 180 -24.06 31.93 -0.66
C TYR A 180 -23.46 30.53 -0.48
N HIS A 181 -22.13 30.41 -0.59
CA HIS A 181 -21.42 29.14 -0.45
C HIS A 181 -20.29 29.15 0.60
N ALA A 182 -20.32 28.12 1.46
CA ALA A 182 -19.28 27.69 2.40
C ALA A 182 -18.70 28.75 3.37
N PRO A 183 -19.50 29.39 4.24
CA PRO A 183 -20.88 29.03 4.59
C PRO A 183 -21.93 29.69 3.69
N GLY A 184 -23.10 29.03 3.58
CA GLY A 184 -24.34 29.68 3.14
C GLY A 184 -25.00 30.44 4.29
N ARG A 185 -25.97 31.31 3.98
CA ARG A 185 -26.72 32.05 5.02
C ARG A 185 -27.52 31.11 5.92
N ASN A 186 -27.98 30.00 5.36
CA ASN A 186 -28.69 28.91 6.03
C ASN A 186 -27.75 27.68 6.13
N PRO A 187 -27.58 27.06 7.32
CA PRO A 187 -26.70 25.90 7.49
C PRO A 187 -27.07 24.65 6.67
N ARG A 188 -28.29 24.60 6.12
CA ARG A 188 -28.79 23.52 5.25
C ARG A 188 -28.68 23.84 3.76
N ASN A 189 -28.06 24.97 3.37
CA ASN A 189 -27.89 25.30 1.96
C ASN A 189 -26.83 24.40 1.31
N ALA A 190 -27.13 23.87 0.13
CA ALA A 190 -26.25 22.98 -0.61
C ALA A 190 -26.42 23.20 -2.12
N PHE A 191 -25.33 23.53 -2.82
CA PHE A 191 -25.34 23.78 -4.26
C PHE A 191 -25.80 22.57 -5.10
N PRO A 192 -25.33 21.33 -4.87
CA PRO A 192 -25.77 20.15 -5.63
C PRO A 192 -27.15 19.60 -5.17
N SER A 193 -28.10 20.48 -4.86
CA SER A 193 -29.47 20.14 -4.45
C SER A 193 -30.50 20.93 -5.25
N ALA A 194 -31.59 20.26 -5.63
CA ALA A 194 -32.79 20.84 -6.24
C ALA A 194 -33.97 20.94 -5.24
N GLN A 195 -33.78 20.50 -4.00
CA GLN A 195 -34.86 20.35 -3.00
C GLN A 195 -35.37 21.72 -2.50
N PRO A 196 -36.69 21.86 -2.24
CA PRO A 196 -37.27 23.12 -1.81
C PRO A 196 -37.00 23.43 -0.33
N ALA A 197 -36.79 24.71 -0.02
CA ALA A 197 -36.74 25.24 1.34
C ALA A 197 -37.29 26.66 1.40
N ALA A 198 -37.42 27.23 2.60
CA ALA A 198 -37.93 28.60 2.79
C ALA A 198 -37.08 29.65 2.04
N TRP A 199 -35.78 29.37 1.83
CA TRP A 199 -34.78 30.22 1.17
C TRP A 199 -34.43 29.78 -0.26
N THR A 200 -35.23 28.93 -0.90
CA THR A 200 -35.11 28.61 -2.33
C THR A 200 -36.23 29.29 -3.13
N LEU A 201 -36.07 29.34 -4.47
CA LEU A 201 -37.03 30.00 -5.37
C LEU A 201 -38.39 29.29 -5.39
N ASP A 202 -38.41 28.01 -5.71
CA ASP A 202 -39.63 27.22 -5.91
C ASP A 202 -40.01 26.41 -4.66
N ALA A 203 -41.32 26.20 -4.48
CA ALA A 203 -41.89 25.44 -3.36
C ALA A 203 -41.89 23.91 -3.56
N VAL A 204 -41.44 23.44 -4.73
CA VAL A 204 -41.30 22.02 -5.11
C VAL A 204 -39.84 21.74 -5.48
N GLU A 205 -39.45 20.46 -5.62
CA GLU A 205 -38.14 20.13 -6.18
C GLU A 205 -38.02 20.69 -7.61
N SER A 206 -36.99 21.50 -7.85
CA SER A 206 -36.81 22.28 -9.07
C SER A 206 -35.34 22.62 -9.27
N PRO A 207 -34.81 22.60 -10.51
CA PRO A 207 -33.44 23.06 -10.76
C PRO A 207 -33.22 24.53 -10.34
N ARG A 208 -34.27 25.35 -10.34
CA ARG A 208 -34.21 26.76 -9.93
C ARG A 208 -33.88 26.92 -8.44
N ASN A 209 -34.04 25.88 -7.62
CA ASN A 209 -33.63 25.91 -6.21
C ASN A 209 -32.12 25.78 -6.00
N SER A 210 -31.37 25.32 -7.00
CA SER A 210 -29.93 25.11 -6.89
C SER A 210 -29.16 26.42 -6.90
N GLY A 211 -28.17 26.54 -6.00
CA GLY A 211 -27.19 27.63 -6.02
C GLY A 211 -26.42 27.74 -7.34
N TRP A 212 -26.28 26.65 -8.11
CA TRP A 212 -25.68 26.66 -9.44
C TRP A 212 -26.47 27.53 -10.43
N PHE A 213 -27.80 27.39 -10.44
CA PHE A 213 -28.68 28.18 -11.29
C PHE A 213 -28.69 29.66 -10.89
N LEU A 214 -28.75 29.95 -9.58
CA LEU A 214 -28.66 31.31 -9.06
C LEU A 214 -27.33 31.99 -9.44
N ALA A 215 -26.21 31.30 -9.28
CA ALA A 215 -24.89 31.82 -9.64
C ALA A 215 -24.70 31.98 -11.17
N ALA A 216 -25.33 31.12 -11.99
CA ALA A 216 -25.36 31.30 -13.45
C ALA A 216 -26.20 32.53 -13.87
N ILE A 217 -27.34 32.81 -13.22
CA ILE A 217 -28.06 34.09 -13.39
C ILE A 217 -27.16 35.28 -13.05
N ALA A 218 -26.44 35.22 -11.93
CA ALA A 218 -25.51 36.27 -11.52
C ALA A 218 -24.39 36.51 -12.56
N ALA A 219 -23.83 35.44 -13.15
CA ALA A 219 -22.83 35.55 -14.21
C ALA A 219 -23.41 36.15 -15.51
N ARG A 220 -24.62 35.73 -15.95
CA ARG A 220 -25.28 36.32 -17.12
C ARG A 220 -25.67 37.79 -16.92
N ARG A 221 -25.93 38.22 -15.68
CA ARG A 221 -26.14 39.63 -15.32
C ARG A 221 -24.83 40.41 -15.24
N ALA A 222 -23.70 39.75 -14.99
CA ALA A 222 -22.38 40.37 -15.09
C ALA A 222 -21.96 40.62 -16.55
N LEU A 223 -22.39 39.80 -17.51
CA LEU A 223 -22.32 40.12 -18.95
C LEU A 223 -23.11 41.41 -19.24
N THR A 224 -24.35 41.52 -18.77
CA THR A 224 -25.17 42.75 -18.90
C THR A 224 -24.49 43.97 -18.26
N TYR A 225 -23.81 43.80 -17.12
CA TYR A 225 -22.99 44.85 -16.52
C TYR A 225 -21.90 45.32 -17.48
N LEU A 226 -21.12 44.41 -18.07
CA LEU A 226 -20.06 44.71 -19.03
C LEU A 226 -20.61 45.44 -20.26
N GLU A 227 -21.66 44.93 -20.91
CA GLU A 227 -22.27 45.56 -22.10
C GLU A 227 -22.73 47.00 -21.86
N SER A 228 -23.17 47.30 -20.63
CA SER A 228 -23.61 48.64 -20.24
C SER A 228 -22.48 49.63 -19.94
N ARG A 229 -21.20 49.21 -20.03
CA ARG A 229 -20.03 50.10 -19.83
C ARG A 229 -19.65 50.75 -21.18
N PRO A 230 -19.48 52.09 -21.26
CA PRO A 230 -19.13 52.76 -22.52
C PRO A 230 -17.76 52.34 -23.09
N GLU A 231 -16.83 51.93 -22.23
CA GLU A 231 -15.50 51.43 -22.61
C GLU A 231 -15.49 49.99 -23.14
N VAL A 232 -16.60 49.25 -23.03
CA VAL A 232 -16.68 47.84 -23.41
C VAL A 232 -17.30 47.64 -24.78
N ASP A 233 -16.78 46.64 -25.49
CA ASP A 233 -17.33 46.12 -26.73
C ASP A 233 -18.25 44.92 -26.43
N ALA A 234 -19.56 45.13 -26.58
CA ALA A 234 -20.59 44.13 -26.27
C ALA A 234 -20.52 42.90 -27.17
N ASP A 235 -19.99 43.03 -28.40
CA ASP A 235 -19.85 41.92 -29.34
C ASP A 235 -18.63 41.03 -29.04
N ARG A 236 -17.83 41.36 -28.01
CA ARG A 236 -16.56 40.68 -27.68
C ARG A 236 -16.45 40.40 -26.19
N LEU A 237 -17.34 39.55 -25.68
CA LEU A 237 -17.32 39.10 -24.28
C LEU A 237 -16.78 37.67 -24.16
N GLY A 238 -16.04 37.40 -23.07
CA GLY A 238 -15.62 36.06 -22.69
C GLY A 238 -15.93 35.74 -21.22
N VAL A 239 -15.94 34.45 -20.88
CA VAL A 239 -16.15 33.98 -19.50
C VAL A 239 -15.11 32.93 -19.13
N TYR A 240 -14.55 33.03 -17.92
CA TYR A 240 -13.62 32.05 -17.39
C TYR A 240 -13.73 31.93 -15.88
N GLY A 241 -13.31 30.79 -15.35
CA GLY A 241 -13.46 30.49 -13.95
C GLY A 241 -12.89 29.13 -13.58
N HIS A 242 -12.62 28.96 -12.30
CA HIS A 242 -11.88 27.84 -11.77
C HIS A 242 -12.71 27.03 -10.77
N SER A 243 -12.61 25.70 -10.79
CA SER A 243 -13.33 24.80 -9.87
C SER A 243 -14.85 24.92 -10.05
N MET A 244 -15.60 25.29 -9.00
CA MET A 244 -17.01 25.71 -9.11
C MET A 244 -17.21 26.82 -10.17
N GLY A 245 -16.24 27.73 -10.32
CA GLY A 245 -16.23 28.74 -11.37
C GLY A 245 -16.05 28.17 -12.78
N GLY A 246 -15.42 27.00 -12.93
CA GLY A 246 -15.31 26.28 -14.20
C GLY A 246 -16.65 25.70 -14.63
N LYS A 247 -17.38 25.06 -13.70
CA LYS A 247 -18.78 24.65 -13.93
C LYS A 247 -19.67 25.84 -14.30
N LEU A 248 -19.59 26.94 -13.54
CA LEU A 248 -20.34 28.16 -13.84
C LEU A 248 -19.93 28.82 -15.16
N THR A 249 -18.67 28.68 -15.58
CA THR A 249 -18.20 29.10 -16.91
C THR A 249 -18.94 28.35 -18.00
N VAL A 250 -19.03 27.01 -17.92
CA VAL A 250 -19.80 26.19 -18.87
C VAL A 250 -21.30 26.55 -18.85
N MET A 251 -21.91 26.72 -17.68
CA MET A 251 -23.32 27.15 -17.56
C MET A 251 -23.61 28.58 -18.08
N THR A 252 -22.58 29.41 -18.20
CA THR A 252 -22.66 30.79 -18.72
C THR A 252 -22.28 30.87 -20.20
N ALA A 253 -21.43 29.98 -20.70
CA ALA A 253 -20.94 29.95 -22.08
C ALA A 253 -22.03 29.67 -23.14
N VAL A 254 -23.20 29.21 -22.69
CA VAL A 254 -24.43 28.98 -23.49
C VAL A 254 -25.28 30.26 -23.66
N ASP A 255 -24.80 31.41 -23.22
CA ASP A 255 -25.40 32.73 -23.46
C ASP A 255 -24.77 33.33 -24.72
N ASP A 256 -25.57 33.56 -25.78
CA ASP A 256 -25.13 33.98 -27.12
C ASP A 256 -24.16 35.17 -27.15
N ARG A 257 -24.08 35.99 -26.10
CA ARG A 257 -23.14 37.11 -25.97
C ARG A 257 -21.69 36.65 -25.73
N VAL A 258 -21.49 35.46 -25.16
CA VAL A 258 -20.17 34.86 -24.94
C VAL A 258 -19.58 34.43 -26.28
N LYS A 259 -18.39 34.95 -26.61
CA LYS A 259 -17.64 34.63 -27.83
C LYS A 259 -16.39 33.78 -27.59
N ALA A 260 -16.06 33.52 -26.33
CA ALA A 260 -15.04 32.56 -25.93
C ALA A 260 -15.22 32.15 -24.46
N ALA A 261 -14.91 30.89 -24.14
CA ALA A 261 -14.95 30.35 -22.78
C ALA A 261 -13.63 29.69 -22.38
N ALA A 262 -13.28 29.74 -21.09
CA ALA A 262 -12.12 29.05 -20.53
C ALA A 262 -12.40 28.46 -19.13
N PRO A 263 -13.09 27.31 -19.05
CA PRO A 263 -13.28 26.60 -17.78
C PRO A 263 -11.98 25.94 -17.29
N SER A 264 -11.72 26.06 -16.00
CA SER A 264 -10.60 25.44 -15.29
C SER A 264 -11.13 24.49 -14.21
N CYS A 265 -10.59 23.27 -14.15
CA CYS A 265 -10.83 22.29 -13.07
C CYS A 265 -12.31 22.05 -12.71
N GLY A 266 -13.21 22.04 -13.69
CA GLY A 266 -14.64 21.80 -13.49
C GLY A 266 -15.46 22.08 -14.75
N GLY A 267 -16.74 21.66 -14.77
CA GLY A 267 -17.61 21.81 -15.93
C GLY A 267 -17.54 20.64 -16.93
N ILE A 268 -16.96 19.50 -16.54
CA ILE A 268 -16.87 18.28 -17.38
C ILE A 268 -17.31 16.98 -16.67
N SER A 269 -17.47 16.99 -15.34
CA SER A 269 -17.48 15.78 -14.49
C SER A 269 -18.68 15.66 -13.54
N ASP A 270 -19.41 16.74 -13.26
CA ASP A 270 -20.59 16.71 -12.37
C ASP A 270 -21.80 16.11 -13.10
N ARG A 271 -21.86 14.78 -13.09
CA ARG A 271 -22.86 13.93 -13.77
C ARG A 271 -23.64 13.06 -12.77
N ASP A 272 -23.17 12.97 -11.53
CA ASP A 272 -23.68 12.12 -10.46
C ASP A 272 -24.49 12.92 -9.44
N ASN A 273 -25.78 12.60 -9.31
CA ASN A 273 -26.65 13.18 -8.28
C ASN A 273 -27.80 12.21 -7.99
N ASP A 274 -28.30 12.14 -6.75
CA ASP A 274 -29.44 11.28 -6.40
C ASP A 274 -30.74 11.71 -7.11
N SER A 275 -30.90 13.01 -7.40
CA SER A 275 -32.07 13.54 -8.10
C SER A 275 -31.96 13.32 -9.62
N PRO A 276 -32.89 12.57 -10.25
CA PRO A 276 -32.97 12.47 -11.70
C PRO A 276 -33.24 13.83 -12.37
N LEU A 277 -33.97 14.71 -11.67
CA LEU A 277 -34.26 16.07 -12.14
C LEU A 277 -32.97 16.89 -12.23
N PHE A 278 -32.14 16.86 -11.19
CA PHE A 278 -30.84 17.53 -11.18
C PHE A 278 -29.96 17.05 -12.33
N ARG A 279 -29.81 15.73 -12.52
CA ARG A 279 -29.02 15.17 -13.63
C ARG A 279 -29.53 15.62 -15.01
N ALA A 280 -30.84 15.76 -15.19
CA ALA A 280 -31.44 16.17 -16.47
C ALA A 280 -31.39 17.69 -16.75
N THR A 281 -30.96 18.52 -15.79
CA THR A 281 -31.07 19.99 -15.88
C THR A 281 -29.80 20.76 -15.49
N LEU A 282 -29.01 20.24 -14.55
CA LEU A 282 -27.87 20.91 -13.91
C LEU A 282 -26.56 20.12 -14.00
N GLY A 283 -26.58 18.90 -14.53
CA GLY A 283 -25.36 18.16 -14.86
C GLY A 283 -24.48 18.93 -15.84
N ASP A 284 -23.16 18.75 -15.76
CA ASP A 284 -22.20 19.42 -16.65
C ASP A 284 -22.52 19.12 -18.12
N ASP A 285 -22.89 17.86 -18.40
CA ASP A 285 -23.30 17.35 -19.72
C ASP A 285 -24.56 18.01 -20.28
N VAL A 286 -25.38 18.62 -19.44
CA VAL A 286 -26.57 19.35 -19.87
C VAL A 286 -26.14 20.67 -20.50
N SER A 287 -25.29 21.45 -19.84
CA SER A 287 -24.85 22.75 -20.37
C SER A 287 -23.85 22.59 -21.51
N LEU A 288 -22.94 21.60 -21.47
CA LEU A 288 -21.97 21.34 -22.54
C LEU A 288 -22.64 21.22 -23.92
N LYS A 289 -23.79 20.52 -24.01
CA LYS A 289 -24.56 20.33 -25.26
C LYS A 289 -25.10 21.61 -25.91
N HIS A 290 -25.05 22.74 -25.20
CA HIS A 290 -25.47 24.04 -25.70
C HIS A 290 -24.29 25.03 -25.81
N VAL A 291 -23.03 24.59 -25.62
CA VAL A 291 -21.85 25.43 -25.86
C VAL A 291 -21.43 25.34 -27.33
N ASP A 292 -21.64 26.43 -28.06
CA ASP A 292 -21.21 26.63 -29.45
C ASP A 292 -19.99 27.57 -29.56
N CYS A 293 -19.79 28.47 -28.59
CA CYS A 293 -18.67 29.40 -28.58
C CYS A 293 -17.31 28.70 -28.36
N PRO A 294 -16.22 29.22 -28.96
CA PRO A 294 -14.87 28.66 -28.82
C PRO A 294 -14.44 28.46 -27.36
N ILE A 295 -13.94 27.27 -27.02
CA ILE A 295 -13.69 26.88 -25.62
C ILE A 295 -12.31 26.23 -25.36
N VAL A 296 -11.59 26.68 -24.33
CA VAL A 296 -10.34 26.05 -23.87
C VAL A 296 -10.47 25.45 -22.46
N PHE A 297 -10.18 24.16 -22.33
CA PHE A 297 -10.25 23.45 -21.04
C PHE A 297 -8.88 23.43 -20.35
N LEU A 298 -8.82 23.92 -19.11
CA LEU A 298 -7.65 23.80 -18.23
C LEU A 298 -7.90 22.66 -17.24
N SER A 299 -7.35 21.49 -17.56
CA SER A 299 -7.67 20.21 -16.91
C SER A 299 -6.39 19.45 -16.52
N PRO A 300 -5.74 19.80 -15.40
CA PRO A 300 -4.62 19.03 -14.83
C PRO A 300 -4.94 17.53 -14.75
N SER A 301 -3.98 16.67 -15.06
CA SER A 301 -4.20 15.23 -15.24
C SER A 301 -4.66 14.47 -13.98
N ASN A 302 -4.48 15.09 -12.81
CA ASN A 302 -4.82 14.56 -11.50
C ASN A 302 -5.85 15.43 -10.77
N ASP A 303 -6.58 16.30 -11.48
CA ASP A 303 -7.64 17.08 -10.87
C ASP A 303 -8.81 16.20 -10.41
N PHE A 304 -9.14 16.27 -9.12
CA PHE A 304 -10.26 15.50 -8.55
C PHE A 304 -11.64 15.97 -9.00
N HIS A 305 -11.75 17.20 -9.51
CA HIS A 305 -13.03 17.86 -9.77
C HIS A 305 -13.41 17.92 -11.25
N GLY A 306 -12.48 18.29 -12.14
CA GLY A 306 -12.59 18.12 -13.59
C GLY A 306 -11.65 17.01 -14.05
N ARG A 307 -12.09 15.75 -13.95
CA ARG A 307 -11.27 14.56 -14.18
C ARG A 307 -10.90 14.42 -15.66
N ILE A 308 -9.63 14.16 -15.96
CA ILE A 308 -9.14 14.03 -17.34
C ILE A 308 -9.84 12.91 -18.15
N GLY A 309 -10.32 11.85 -17.49
CA GLY A 309 -11.12 10.79 -18.13
C GLY A 309 -12.46 11.28 -18.69
N ASP A 310 -13.07 12.31 -18.09
CA ASP A 310 -14.32 12.92 -18.58
C ASP A 310 -14.09 13.90 -19.74
N LEU A 311 -12.85 14.35 -19.98
CA LEU A 311 -12.56 15.39 -20.97
C LEU A 311 -12.85 14.98 -22.43
N PRO A 312 -12.47 13.79 -22.94
CA PRO A 312 -12.85 13.35 -24.28
C PRO A 312 -14.37 13.30 -24.47
N ARG A 313 -15.10 12.90 -23.43
CA ARG A 313 -16.56 12.89 -23.43
C ARG A 313 -17.13 14.30 -23.47
N ALA A 314 -16.62 15.22 -22.66
CA ALA A 314 -17.06 16.62 -22.67
C ALA A 314 -16.83 17.28 -24.04
N ILE A 315 -15.69 17.03 -24.69
CA ILE A 315 -15.42 17.49 -26.06
C ILE A 315 -16.35 16.85 -27.09
N SER A 316 -16.78 15.60 -26.91
CA SER A 316 -17.81 14.98 -27.76
C SER A 316 -19.24 15.50 -27.52
N GLU A 317 -19.47 16.22 -26.43
CA GLU A 317 -20.79 16.74 -26.03
C GLU A 317 -20.99 18.21 -26.42
N ILE A 318 -19.94 19.02 -26.64
CA ILE A 318 -20.06 20.42 -27.10
C ILE A 318 -20.41 20.53 -28.59
N ALA A 319 -21.04 21.66 -28.97
CA ALA A 319 -21.33 21.99 -30.36
C ALA A 319 -20.19 22.77 -31.05
N SER A 320 -19.24 23.32 -30.27
CA SER A 320 -18.12 24.09 -30.82
C SER A 320 -17.05 23.18 -31.46
N GLU A 321 -16.72 23.47 -32.73
CA GLU A 321 -15.57 22.85 -33.42
C GLU A 321 -14.23 23.47 -32.97
N GLU A 322 -14.25 24.71 -32.47
CA GLU A 322 -13.09 25.46 -31.99
C GLU A 322 -12.84 25.18 -30.51
N TRP A 323 -12.07 24.14 -30.22
CA TRP A 323 -11.69 23.80 -28.84
C TRP A 323 -10.21 23.47 -28.69
N ARG A 324 -9.70 23.67 -27.47
CA ARG A 324 -8.34 23.28 -27.04
C ARG A 324 -8.37 22.72 -25.63
N ALA A 325 -7.33 21.99 -25.25
CA ALA A 325 -7.12 21.52 -23.88
C ALA A 325 -5.67 21.73 -23.43
N THR A 326 -5.46 21.83 -22.12
CA THR A 326 -4.14 21.82 -21.51
C THR A 326 -4.18 21.05 -20.18
N CYS A 327 -3.27 20.08 -20.06
CA CYS A 327 -3.29 19.03 -19.05
C CYS A 327 -1.88 18.80 -18.49
N SER A 328 -1.54 19.47 -17.40
CA SER A 328 -0.26 19.22 -16.73
C SER A 328 -0.22 17.84 -16.07
N PRO A 329 0.92 17.14 -16.12
CA PRO A 329 1.08 15.85 -15.47
C PRO A 329 1.14 16.01 -13.94
N HIS A 330 0.60 15.02 -13.22
CA HIS A 330 0.62 14.85 -11.75
C HIS A 330 -0.07 15.93 -10.91
N ARG A 331 -0.37 17.11 -11.48
CA ARG A 331 -0.94 18.24 -10.72
C ARG A 331 -2.43 18.05 -10.45
N ASN A 332 -2.82 18.42 -9.23
CA ASN A 332 -4.19 18.37 -8.75
C ASN A 332 -4.71 19.78 -8.44
N HIS A 333 -5.85 20.14 -9.04
CA HIS A 333 -6.62 21.37 -8.81
C HIS A 333 -5.87 22.72 -8.98
N GLN A 334 -4.65 22.72 -9.51
CA GLN A 334 -3.84 23.90 -9.81
C GLN A 334 -2.76 23.58 -10.83
N ASP A 335 -2.18 24.60 -11.45
CA ASP A 335 -1.35 24.42 -12.64
C ASP A 335 0.01 25.16 -12.59
N ALA A 336 0.83 24.96 -13.62
CA ALA A 336 2.03 25.76 -13.87
C ALA A 336 1.76 26.87 -14.91
N PRO A 337 2.49 28.01 -14.88
CA PRO A 337 2.22 29.18 -15.72
C PRO A 337 2.01 28.89 -17.21
N GLU A 338 2.77 27.95 -17.78
CA GLU A 338 2.69 27.54 -19.18
C GLU A 338 1.41 26.75 -19.54
N TYR A 339 0.68 26.24 -18.55
CA TYR A 339 -0.66 25.67 -18.71
C TYR A 339 -1.73 26.73 -18.42
N GLU A 340 -1.56 27.53 -17.35
CA GLU A 340 -2.52 28.59 -16.97
C GLU A 340 -2.75 29.62 -18.11
N VAL A 341 -1.69 29.96 -18.85
CA VAL A 341 -1.71 30.99 -19.91
C VAL A 341 -2.62 30.66 -21.11
N ALA A 342 -3.06 29.41 -21.26
CA ALA A 342 -3.99 29.02 -22.32
C ALA A 342 -5.28 29.89 -22.31
N THR A 343 -5.80 30.22 -21.12
CA THR A 343 -6.95 31.14 -20.95
C THR A 343 -6.67 32.50 -21.59
N GLN A 344 -5.51 33.08 -21.29
CA GLN A 344 -5.12 34.41 -21.74
C GLN A 344 -4.92 34.46 -23.26
N LEU A 345 -4.33 33.43 -23.85
CA LEU A 345 -4.09 33.31 -25.30
C LEU A 345 -5.39 33.07 -26.09
N TRP A 346 -6.31 32.27 -25.53
CA TRP A 346 -7.61 32.00 -26.14
C TRP A 346 -8.44 33.27 -26.31
N PHE A 347 -8.45 34.14 -25.30
CA PHE A 347 -9.10 35.44 -25.41
C PHE A 347 -8.35 36.41 -26.34
N ASP A 348 -7.02 36.34 -26.46
CA ASP A 348 -6.29 37.17 -27.44
C ASP A 348 -6.57 36.73 -28.89
N GLN A 349 -6.83 35.44 -29.12
CA GLN A 349 -7.33 34.92 -30.39
C GLN A 349 -8.77 35.41 -30.66
N HIS A 350 -9.74 34.96 -29.87
CA HIS A 350 -11.16 35.10 -30.24
C HIS A 350 -11.75 36.48 -29.96
N LEU A 351 -11.20 37.26 -29.01
CA LEU A 351 -11.74 38.58 -28.64
C LEU A 351 -10.91 39.76 -29.17
N LYS A 352 -9.69 39.53 -29.67
CA LYS A 352 -8.83 40.58 -30.25
C LYS A 352 -8.29 40.26 -31.64
N GLY A 353 -8.17 39.00 -32.04
CA GLY A 353 -7.47 38.60 -33.26
C GLY A 353 -5.96 38.87 -33.22
N THR A 354 -5.35 38.98 -32.02
CA THR A 354 -3.92 39.28 -31.84
C THR A 354 -3.06 38.04 -31.61
N PHE A 355 -3.68 36.88 -31.45
CA PHE A 355 -2.99 35.59 -31.31
C PHE A 355 -3.65 34.52 -32.20
N VAL A 356 -2.88 33.48 -32.51
CA VAL A 356 -3.37 32.25 -33.15
C VAL A 356 -2.75 31.09 -32.38
N THR A 357 -3.61 30.29 -31.76
CA THR A 357 -3.30 29.05 -31.08
C THR A 357 -3.13 27.93 -32.11
N PRO A 358 -2.08 27.11 -32.02
CA PRO A 358 -1.93 25.93 -32.85
C PRO A 358 -3.10 24.95 -32.67
N GLU A 359 -3.32 24.07 -33.64
CA GLU A 359 -4.32 23.00 -33.50
C GLU A 359 -4.00 22.03 -32.35
N THR A 360 -5.04 21.41 -31.79
CA THR A 360 -4.90 20.35 -30.79
C THR A 360 -4.03 19.20 -31.35
N PRO A 361 -2.95 18.79 -30.65
CA PRO A 361 -2.09 17.70 -31.12
C PRO A 361 -2.89 16.41 -31.36
N ARG A 362 -2.77 15.82 -32.55
CA ARG A 362 -3.42 14.55 -32.87
C ARG A 362 -2.56 13.40 -32.40
N THR A 363 -3.18 12.35 -31.87
CA THR A 363 -2.49 11.13 -31.42
C THR A 363 -2.98 9.90 -32.17
N THR A 364 -2.13 8.89 -32.25
CA THR A 364 -2.48 7.54 -32.72
C THR A 364 -1.74 6.52 -31.87
N LEU A 365 -2.49 5.65 -31.19
CA LEU A 365 -1.97 4.58 -30.36
C LEU A 365 -1.93 3.29 -31.18
N ASP A 366 -0.75 2.73 -31.39
CA ASP A 366 -0.54 1.41 -31.99
C ASP A 366 -0.21 0.40 -30.89
N LEU A 367 -0.99 -0.69 -30.84
CA LEU A 367 -0.82 -1.81 -29.91
C LEU A 367 -0.14 -3.03 -30.55
N THR A 368 0.14 -2.97 -31.87
CA THR A 368 0.51 -4.12 -32.71
C THR A 368 2.00 -4.18 -33.06
N ALA A 369 2.82 -3.37 -32.38
CA ALA A 369 4.27 -3.32 -32.58
C ALA A 369 4.93 -4.70 -32.43
N ALA A 370 5.93 -4.99 -33.27
CA ALA A 370 6.50 -6.33 -33.40
C ALA A 370 7.24 -6.85 -32.15
N ASP A 371 7.64 -5.95 -31.24
CA ASP A 371 8.24 -6.26 -29.94
C ASP A 371 7.19 -6.49 -28.82
N GLY A 372 5.93 -6.10 -29.06
CA GLY A 372 4.83 -6.12 -28.11
C GLY A 372 4.72 -4.87 -27.24
N THR A 373 5.47 -3.80 -27.52
CA THR A 373 5.42 -2.53 -26.77
C THR A 373 4.46 -1.54 -27.46
N PRO A 374 3.41 -1.02 -26.79
CA PRO A 374 2.55 0.00 -27.38
C PRO A 374 3.34 1.26 -27.76
N THR A 375 2.94 1.93 -28.83
CA THR A 375 3.55 3.21 -29.24
C THR A 375 2.49 4.28 -29.46
N LEU A 376 2.78 5.50 -28.98
CA LEU A 376 1.96 6.68 -29.27
C LEU A 376 2.70 7.55 -30.28
N THR A 377 2.07 7.80 -31.42
CA THR A 377 2.53 8.79 -32.40
C THR A 377 1.74 10.08 -32.24
N VAL A 378 2.43 11.22 -32.21
CA VAL A 378 1.92 12.57 -32.02
C VAL A 378 2.19 13.41 -33.26
N GLU A 379 1.14 14.07 -33.76
CA GLU A 379 1.19 15.07 -34.82
C GLU A 379 0.81 16.45 -34.24
N PRO A 380 1.80 17.27 -33.81
CA PRO A 380 1.56 18.64 -33.41
C PRO A 380 1.36 19.56 -34.62
N ASP A 381 0.61 20.65 -34.44
CA ASP A 381 0.65 21.75 -35.39
C ASP A 381 2.00 22.49 -35.30
N ARG A 382 2.58 22.78 -36.47
CA ARG A 382 3.91 23.40 -36.61
C ARG A 382 3.82 24.89 -36.97
N SER A 383 2.62 25.49 -36.88
CA SER A 383 2.36 26.92 -37.06
C SER A 383 3.13 27.82 -36.09
N ARG A 384 3.54 27.27 -34.93
CA ARG A 384 4.44 27.92 -33.95
C ARG A 384 5.65 27.04 -33.63
N ARG A 385 6.70 27.67 -33.09
CA ARG A 385 7.92 26.99 -32.67
C ARG A 385 7.65 26.07 -31.48
N ILE A 386 7.71 24.76 -31.72
CA ILE A 386 7.71 23.72 -30.70
C ILE A 386 9.03 23.78 -29.91
N LEU A 387 8.93 23.63 -28.59
CA LEU A 387 10.02 23.54 -27.62
C LEU A 387 10.18 22.10 -27.10
N ALA A 388 9.08 21.38 -26.91
CA ALA A 388 9.06 19.98 -26.50
C ALA A 388 7.77 19.29 -26.97
N VAL A 389 7.85 17.97 -27.19
CA VAL A 389 6.70 17.06 -27.30
C VAL A 389 6.92 15.97 -26.26
N ASP A 390 6.06 15.94 -25.25
CA ASP A 390 6.15 15.02 -24.12
C ASP A 390 4.96 14.07 -24.16
N VAL A 391 5.20 12.76 -24.04
CA VAL A 391 4.12 11.77 -23.92
C VAL A 391 4.02 11.30 -22.47
N TYR A 392 2.80 11.27 -21.94
CA TYR A 392 2.49 10.82 -20.59
C TYR A 392 1.53 9.64 -20.66
N TYR A 393 1.82 8.58 -19.91
CA TYR A 393 0.99 7.38 -19.84
C TYR A 393 0.90 6.80 -18.43
N THR A 394 -0.13 6.00 -18.15
CA THR A 394 -0.36 5.38 -16.84
C THR A 394 -1.18 4.09 -16.97
N GLN A 395 -1.13 3.25 -15.95
CA GLN A 395 -2.01 2.10 -15.76
C GLN A 395 -2.98 2.26 -14.58
N ASP A 396 -2.95 3.42 -13.89
CA ASP A 396 -3.77 3.68 -12.68
C ASP A 396 -5.20 4.15 -13.01
N GLY A 397 -5.53 4.37 -14.29
CA GLY A 397 -6.81 4.91 -14.72
C GLY A 397 -7.96 3.89 -14.62
N LYS A 398 -9.17 4.35 -14.29
CA LYS A 398 -10.37 3.50 -14.27
C LYS A 398 -11.37 3.93 -15.35
N PRO A 399 -12.10 3.00 -16.01
CA PRO A 399 -13.06 3.37 -17.06
C PRO A 399 -14.12 4.40 -16.65
N ASP A 400 -14.64 4.27 -15.43
CA ASP A 400 -15.67 5.16 -14.86
C ASP A 400 -15.16 5.70 -13.51
N GLU A 401 -14.57 6.90 -13.51
CA GLU A 401 -14.06 7.55 -12.29
C GLU A 401 -15.13 8.46 -11.67
N THR A 402 -15.41 8.23 -10.39
CA THR A 402 -16.48 8.92 -9.64
C THR A 402 -15.87 9.85 -8.57
N PRO A 403 -16.68 10.67 -7.86
CA PRO A 403 -16.19 11.42 -6.71
C PRO A 403 -15.62 10.54 -5.56
N ALA A 404 -15.95 9.24 -5.53
CA ALA A 404 -15.38 8.30 -4.56
C ALA A 404 -13.92 7.91 -4.88
N ASP A 405 -13.50 8.00 -6.14
CA ASP A 405 -12.15 7.67 -6.61
C ASP A 405 -11.14 8.81 -6.39
N ARG A 406 -11.55 9.91 -5.72
CA ARG A 406 -10.75 11.12 -5.48
C ARG A 406 -9.30 10.82 -5.13
N ASP A 407 -9.08 9.95 -4.15
CA ASP A 407 -7.74 9.74 -3.58
C ASP A 407 -6.83 8.92 -4.52
N ASP A 408 -7.40 8.18 -5.47
CA ASP A 408 -6.66 7.55 -6.58
C ASP A 408 -6.34 8.61 -7.65
N VAL A 409 -7.33 9.43 -8.04
CA VAL A 409 -7.17 10.49 -9.06
C VAL A 409 -6.05 11.48 -8.70
N VAL A 410 -6.03 12.01 -7.47
CA VAL A 410 -5.04 13.03 -7.07
C VAL A 410 -3.61 12.48 -6.98
N HIS A 411 -3.46 11.18 -6.71
CA HIS A 411 -2.17 10.50 -6.55
C HIS A 411 -1.76 9.65 -7.75
N ARG A 412 -2.50 9.67 -8.86
CA ARG A 412 -2.16 9.00 -10.11
C ARG A 412 -0.72 9.31 -10.53
N TYR A 413 0.04 8.31 -10.94
CA TYR A 413 1.35 8.50 -11.51
C TYR A 413 1.33 8.41 -13.04
N TRP A 414 1.72 9.51 -13.68
CA TRP A 414 1.97 9.56 -15.12
C TRP A 414 3.44 9.30 -15.39
N ARG A 415 3.75 8.19 -16.06
CA ARG A 415 5.06 7.90 -16.62
C ARG A 415 5.27 8.82 -17.83
N HIS A 416 6.41 9.50 -17.87
CA HIS A 416 6.87 10.20 -19.06
C HIS A 416 7.53 9.20 -20.02
N ALA A 417 7.34 9.40 -21.32
CA ALA A 417 8.02 8.68 -22.39
C ALA A 417 8.65 9.68 -23.36
N ASP A 418 9.94 9.50 -23.64
CA ASP A 418 10.65 10.28 -24.64
C ASP A 418 10.08 10.03 -26.04
N ALA A 419 9.79 11.11 -26.76
CA ALA A 419 9.22 11.05 -28.09
C ALA A 419 10.27 11.48 -29.14
N VAL A 420 10.57 10.60 -30.10
CA VAL A 420 11.58 10.84 -31.15
C VAL A 420 10.90 11.43 -32.38
N GLU A 421 11.42 12.56 -32.91
CA GLU A 421 10.95 13.12 -34.19
C GLU A 421 11.43 12.27 -35.37
N ILE A 422 10.48 11.74 -36.14
CA ILE A 422 10.70 11.03 -37.41
C ILE A 422 9.74 11.62 -38.45
N ASP A 423 10.27 12.15 -39.55
CA ASP A 423 9.51 12.76 -40.65
C ASP A 423 8.44 13.78 -40.23
N GLY A 424 8.69 14.51 -39.12
CA GLY A 424 7.78 15.52 -38.58
C GLY A 424 6.63 15.00 -37.73
N ARG A 425 6.71 13.73 -37.31
CA ARG A 425 5.87 13.11 -36.27
C ARG A 425 6.74 12.74 -35.09
N TRP A 426 6.17 12.71 -33.88
CA TRP A 426 6.88 12.30 -32.68
C TRP A 426 6.34 10.95 -32.20
N THR A 427 7.19 9.93 -32.09
CA THR A 427 6.77 8.60 -31.64
C THR A 427 7.45 8.24 -30.32
N ALA A 428 6.66 7.81 -29.34
CA ALA A 428 7.11 7.37 -28.02
C ALA A 428 6.68 5.93 -27.75
N SER A 429 7.57 5.11 -27.21
CA SER A 429 7.26 3.76 -26.73
C SER A 429 6.73 3.79 -25.30
N LEU A 430 5.67 3.03 -25.02
CA LEU A 430 4.95 3.01 -23.75
C LEU A 430 5.09 1.63 -23.06
N PRO A 431 6.26 1.29 -22.49
CA PRO A 431 6.46 0.00 -21.84
C PRO A 431 5.53 -0.14 -20.63
N LEU A 432 4.79 -1.25 -20.56
CA LEU A 432 3.81 -1.53 -19.51
C LEU A 432 4.33 -2.54 -18.48
N ALA A 433 3.81 -2.49 -17.26
CA ALA A 433 4.10 -3.46 -16.20
C ALA A 433 3.14 -4.66 -16.20
N SER A 434 1.93 -4.48 -16.72
CA SER A 434 0.91 -5.54 -16.86
C SER A 434 0.02 -5.31 -18.08
N THR A 435 -0.72 -6.34 -18.50
CA THR A 435 -1.81 -6.26 -19.49
C THR A 435 -3.22 -6.35 -18.84
N ASP A 436 -3.29 -6.42 -17.52
CA ASP A 436 -4.55 -6.56 -16.77
C ASP A 436 -5.16 -5.22 -16.34
N ALA A 437 -4.35 -4.16 -16.32
CA ALA A 437 -4.77 -2.77 -16.14
C ALA A 437 -4.83 -2.04 -17.50
N PRO A 438 -5.72 -1.04 -17.67
CA PRO A 438 -5.82 -0.29 -18.93
C PRO A 438 -4.55 0.50 -19.21
N LEU A 439 -4.37 0.93 -20.46
CA LEU A 439 -3.38 1.93 -20.85
C LEU A 439 -4.08 3.25 -21.11
N TRP A 440 -3.74 4.28 -20.33
CA TRP A 440 -4.17 5.66 -20.52
C TRP A 440 -2.97 6.47 -21.00
N ALA A 441 -3.08 7.20 -22.11
CA ALA A 441 -1.97 8.00 -22.67
C ALA A 441 -2.45 9.31 -23.30
N TYR A 442 -1.66 10.38 -23.14
CA TYR A 442 -1.87 11.66 -23.81
C TYR A 442 -0.53 12.36 -24.10
N ALA A 443 -0.54 13.36 -24.97
CA ALA A 443 0.64 14.14 -25.34
C ALA A 443 0.49 15.60 -24.95
N ASN A 444 1.60 16.21 -24.53
CA ASN A 444 1.76 17.64 -24.26
C ASN A 444 2.74 18.23 -25.27
N VAL A 445 2.36 19.35 -25.88
CA VAL A 445 3.19 20.06 -26.84
C VAL A 445 3.40 21.48 -26.33
N LEU A 446 4.66 21.75 -26.00
CA LEU A 446 5.10 23.02 -25.45
C LEU A 446 5.58 23.92 -26.59
N TYR A 447 4.98 25.10 -26.71
CA TYR A 447 5.29 26.09 -27.74
C TYR A 447 5.93 27.34 -27.14
N ALA A 448 6.81 27.99 -27.91
CA ALA A 448 7.34 29.31 -27.55
C ALA A 448 6.29 30.40 -27.77
N LEU A 449 6.27 31.40 -26.87
CA LEU A 449 5.65 32.69 -27.11
C LEU A 449 6.67 33.67 -27.68
N ASP A 450 6.21 34.55 -28.57
CA ASP A 450 7.07 35.59 -29.16
C ASP A 450 7.42 36.69 -28.14
N GLU A 451 6.51 36.96 -27.20
CA GLU A 451 6.69 37.83 -26.05
C GLU A 451 6.11 37.18 -24.77
N PRO A 452 6.70 37.40 -23.57
CA PRO A 452 6.15 36.83 -22.33
C PRO A 452 4.77 37.39 -21.97
N VAL A 453 3.86 36.50 -21.54
CA VAL A 453 2.51 36.87 -21.10
C VAL A 453 2.41 36.80 -19.58
N THR A 454 1.84 37.86 -18.99
CA THR A 454 1.53 37.98 -17.56
C THR A 454 0.02 37.86 -17.32
N GLY A 455 -0.39 37.07 -16.33
CA GLY A 455 -1.79 36.89 -15.96
C GLY A 455 -1.97 36.57 -14.49
N ALA A 456 -3.21 36.65 -13.99
CA ALA A 456 -3.60 36.05 -12.72
C ALA A 456 -4.02 34.60 -12.97
N GLY A 457 -3.30 33.66 -12.36
CA GLY A 457 -3.53 32.23 -12.46
C GLY A 457 -4.46 31.70 -11.38
N TYR A 458 -4.25 30.44 -11.01
CA TYR A 458 -5.04 29.79 -9.98
C TYR A 458 -4.83 30.48 -8.63
N TYR A 459 -5.92 30.59 -7.86
CA TYR A 459 -5.97 31.37 -6.60
C TYR A 459 -5.46 32.82 -6.74
N TYR A 460 -5.53 33.40 -7.95
CA TYR A 460 -5.16 34.78 -8.26
C TYR A 460 -3.68 35.13 -8.08
N ARG A 461 -2.79 34.13 -8.00
CA ARG A 461 -1.35 34.38 -8.06
C ARG A 461 -0.99 34.95 -9.44
N THR A 462 -0.36 36.12 -9.47
CA THR A 462 0.23 36.64 -10.72
C THR A 462 1.41 35.78 -11.15
N TYR A 463 1.44 35.40 -12.43
CA TYR A 463 2.55 34.68 -13.07
C TYR A 463 3.03 35.40 -14.33
N THR A 464 4.18 35.00 -14.87
CA THR A 464 4.63 35.38 -16.22
C THR A 464 5.28 34.16 -16.87
N THR A 465 5.01 33.93 -18.16
CA THR A 465 5.57 32.81 -18.93
C THR A 465 5.95 33.22 -20.35
N ASP A 466 7.01 32.61 -20.88
CA ASP A 466 7.53 32.75 -22.24
C ASP A 466 7.13 31.59 -23.17
N ARG A 467 6.25 30.71 -22.69
CA ARG A 467 5.84 29.47 -23.35
C ARG A 467 4.42 29.05 -22.93
N PHE A 468 3.78 28.23 -23.74
CA PHE A 468 2.45 27.67 -23.45
C PHE A 468 2.31 26.22 -23.92
N ASN A 469 1.48 25.44 -23.24
CA ASN A 469 1.20 24.04 -23.55
C ASN A 469 -0.19 23.84 -24.18
N LEU A 470 -0.26 22.97 -25.20
CA LEU A 470 -1.50 22.34 -25.65
C LEU A 470 -1.40 20.82 -25.51
N SER A 471 -2.51 20.19 -25.12
CA SER A 471 -2.59 18.75 -24.87
C SER A 471 -3.46 18.06 -25.91
N SER A 472 -3.09 16.83 -26.28
CA SER A 472 -4.01 15.92 -26.99
C SER A 472 -5.16 15.50 -26.07
N LEU A 473 -6.21 14.93 -26.65
CA LEU A 473 -7.15 14.15 -25.86
C LEU A 473 -6.49 12.90 -25.27
N LEU A 474 -7.06 12.43 -24.17
CA LEU A 474 -6.72 11.14 -23.56
C LEU A 474 -7.10 10.01 -24.52
N THR A 475 -6.13 9.17 -24.83
CA THR A 475 -6.31 7.92 -25.58
C THR A 475 -6.30 6.76 -24.58
N VAL A 476 -7.24 5.82 -24.72
CA VAL A 476 -7.42 4.69 -23.79
C VAL A 476 -7.45 3.37 -24.55
N ALA A 477 -6.72 2.37 -24.06
CA ALA A 477 -6.86 0.98 -24.46
C ALA A 477 -7.23 0.13 -23.22
N SER A 478 -8.24 -0.73 -23.35
CA SER A 478 -8.68 -1.59 -22.26
C SER A 478 -7.73 -2.78 -22.05
N PRO A 479 -7.76 -3.45 -20.89
CA PRO A 479 -7.01 -4.70 -20.66
C PRO A 479 -7.30 -5.79 -21.70
N LYS A 480 -8.49 -5.74 -22.32
CA LYS A 480 -8.89 -6.63 -23.41
C LYS A 480 -8.15 -6.26 -24.70
N ASP A 481 -8.15 -4.98 -25.08
CA ASP A 481 -7.49 -4.51 -26.30
C ASP A 481 -5.99 -4.77 -26.28
N LEU A 482 -5.34 -4.57 -25.12
CA LEU A 482 -3.92 -4.87 -24.92
C LEU A 482 -3.64 -6.37 -25.21
N ARG A 483 -4.43 -7.28 -24.62
CA ARG A 483 -4.27 -8.72 -24.80
C ARG A 483 -4.59 -9.20 -26.21
N GLU A 484 -5.67 -8.70 -26.82
CA GLU A 484 -6.09 -9.10 -28.18
C GLU A 484 -5.11 -8.62 -29.27
N ASN A 485 -4.41 -7.50 -29.04
CA ASN A 485 -3.39 -6.98 -29.97
C ASN A 485 -1.97 -7.50 -29.69
N GLY A 486 -1.79 -8.39 -28.71
CA GLY A 486 -0.51 -9.06 -28.45
C GLY A 486 0.52 -8.23 -27.67
N VAL A 487 0.07 -7.20 -26.96
CA VAL A 487 0.92 -6.39 -26.06
C VAL A 487 1.54 -7.27 -24.98
N ARG A 488 2.77 -6.96 -24.59
CA ARG A 488 3.54 -7.71 -23.59
C ARG A 488 4.03 -6.77 -22.48
N PRO A 489 4.03 -7.19 -21.21
CA PRO A 489 4.73 -6.47 -20.16
C PRO A 489 6.22 -6.34 -20.51
N ALA A 490 6.71 -5.10 -20.49
CA ALA A 490 8.09 -4.72 -20.85
C ALA A 490 8.83 -4.04 -19.68
N LEU A 491 8.10 -3.50 -18.70
CA LEU A 491 8.67 -3.00 -17.46
C LEU A 491 8.96 -4.16 -16.50
N THR A 492 10.23 -4.54 -16.38
CA THR A 492 10.67 -5.48 -15.34
C THR A 492 11.09 -4.72 -14.09
N ARG A 493 10.37 -4.91 -12.98
CA ARG A 493 10.79 -4.44 -11.66
C ARG A 493 12.01 -5.26 -11.20
N PRO A 494 13.03 -4.65 -10.56
CA PRO A 494 14.13 -5.40 -9.96
C PRO A 494 13.59 -6.46 -8.99
N ALA A 495 14.23 -7.64 -8.95
CA ALA A 495 13.88 -8.70 -8.01
C ALA A 495 13.85 -8.16 -6.57
N THR A 496 12.94 -8.67 -5.73
CA THR A 496 12.57 -8.11 -4.41
C THR A 496 13.70 -8.04 -3.36
N SER A 497 14.94 -8.41 -3.71
CA SER A 497 16.17 -8.39 -2.90
C SER A 497 17.10 -7.24 -3.25
N GLY A 498 16.93 -6.60 -4.41
CA GLY A 498 17.66 -5.40 -4.78
C GLY A 498 16.98 -4.13 -4.24
N PRO A 499 17.70 -3.00 -4.22
CA PRO A 499 17.06 -1.71 -4.01
C PRO A 499 16.06 -1.42 -5.14
N VAL A 500 14.88 -0.91 -4.79
CA VAL A 500 13.89 -0.44 -5.76
C VAL A 500 14.16 1.04 -6.00
N VAL A 501 14.86 1.36 -7.08
CA VAL A 501 15.16 2.74 -7.45
C VAL A 501 13.87 3.47 -7.83
N ILE A 502 13.58 4.55 -7.12
CA ILE A 502 12.45 5.46 -7.37
C ILE A 502 12.91 6.54 -8.34
N GLU A 503 14.08 7.16 -8.10
CA GLU A 503 14.61 8.24 -8.92
C GLU A 503 16.14 8.24 -8.97
N THR A 504 16.72 8.30 -10.18
CA THR A 504 18.17 8.44 -10.36
C THR A 504 18.62 9.90 -10.29
N PHE A 505 17.73 10.84 -10.63
CA PHE A 505 17.99 12.27 -10.87
C PHE A 505 18.93 12.53 -12.06
N GLU A 506 18.94 11.61 -13.03
CA GLU A 506 19.54 11.85 -14.35
C GLU A 506 18.69 12.87 -15.16
N PRO A 507 19.28 13.56 -16.16
CA PRO A 507 18.57 14.61 -16.90
C PRO A 507 17.22 14.14 -17.47
N GLY A 508 16.15 14.87 -17.16
CA GLY A 508 14.77 14.50 -17.54
C GLY A 508 13.89 14.06 -16.37
N TRP A 509 14.48 13.76 -15.19
CA TRP A 509 13.72 13.42 -13.97
C TRP A 509 12.61 14.43 -13.63
N GLU A 510 12.78 15.71 -13.97
CA GLU A 510 11.80 16.77 -13.74
C GLU A 510 10.44 16.51 -14.42
N ARG A 511 10.35 15.58 -15.39
CA ARG A 511 9.09 15.18 -16.04
C ARG A 511 8.23 14.23 -15.20
N ALA A 512 8.81 13.61 -14.17
CA ALA A 512 8.11 12.71 -13.25
C ALA A 512 7.84 13.34 -11.86
N TRP A 513 8.10 14.65 -11.73
CA TRP A 513 8.00 15.42 -10.48
C TRP A 513 7.35 16.78 -10.73
N PHE A 514 6.72 17.35 -9.70
CA PHE A 514 6.01 18.63 -9.80
C PHE A 514 6.23 19.50 -8.55
N THR A 515 5.81 20.76 -8.62
CA THR A 515 5.77 21.68 -7.48
C THR A 515 4.75 22.79 -7.70
N ASN A 516 4.03 23.19 -6.65
CA ASN A 516 3.08 24.30 -6.70
C ASN A 516 3.71 25.64 -6.26
N THR A 517 4.91 25.57 -5.66
CA THR A 517 5.74 26.68 -5.18
C THR A 517 7.07 26.71 -5.96
N PRO A 518 7.08 27.08 -7.25
CA PRO A 518 8.27 27.05 -8.11
C PRO A 518 9.41 27.97 -7.64
N GLU A 519 9.11 28.97 -6.80
CA GLU A 519 10.08 29.83 -6.11
C GLU A 519 10.92 29.08 -5.05
N ARG A 520 10.53 27.85 -4.70
CA ARG A 520 11.28 26.92 -3.82
C ARG A 520 11.83 25.77 -4.65
N TRP A 521 12.93 25.17 -4.18
CA TRP A 521 13.51 24.00 -4.85
C TRP A 521 12.72 22.72 -4.58
N GLY A 522 11.87 22.68 -3.54
CA GLY A 522 11.12 21.48 -3.16
C GLY A 522 10.29 20.89 -4.32
N ARG A 523 10.31 19.56 -4.44
CA ARG A 523 9.63 18.79 -5.51
C ARG A 523 8.89 17.60 -4.92
N THR A 524 7.76 17.28 -5.53
CA THR A 524 6.85 16.19 -5.19
C THR A 524 6.77 15.19 -6.34
N THR A 525 6.66 13.90 -6.03
CA THR A 525 6.32 12.86 -7.01
C THR A 525 5.27 11.93 -6.46
N ASN A 526 4.44 11.42 -7.37
CA ASN A 526 3.48 10.35 -7.11
C ASN A 526 4.04 8.97 -7.44
N LYS A 527 5.31 8.83 -7.89
CA LYS A 527 5.89 7.54 -8.31
C LYS A 527 5.56 6.35 -7.40
N ILE A 528 5.58 6.56 -6.08
CA ILE A 528 5.37 5.52 -5.08
C ILE A 528 3.90 5.07 -4.89
N SER A 529 2.93 5.70 -5.57
CA SER A 529 1.55 5.17 -5.68
C SER A 529 1.43 4.04 -6.72
N ASP A 530 2.29 4.06 -7.76
CA ASP A 530 2.39 3.02 -8.77
C ASP A 530 3.12 1.80 -8.16
N GLU A 531 2.48 0.63 -8.23
CA GLU A 531 2.92 -0.61 -7.59
C GLU A 531 4.34 -1.03 -8.00
N PHE A 532 4.80 -0.62 -9.19
CA PHE A 532 6.17 -0.83 -9.65
C PHE A 532 7.22 -0.25 -8.68
N TYR A 533 6.90 0.85 -8.00
CA TYR A 533 7.77 1.55 -7.05
C TYR A 533 7.35 1.32 -5.58
N ALA A 534 6.42 0.41 -5.29
CA ALA A 534 5.98 0.11 -3.93
C ALA A 534 7.15 -0.35 -3.05
N ALA A 535 7.16 0.07 -1.77
CA ALA A 535 8.23 -0.29 -0.85
C ALA A 535 8.31 -1.81 -0.57
N PRO A 536 9.52 -2.39 -0.41
CA PRO A 536 9.65 -3.74 0.13
C PRO A 536 9.28 -3.75 1.62
N ALA A 537 8.70 -4.85 2.09
CA ALA A 537 8.34 -5.04 3.50
C ALA A 537 9.57 -4.88 4.41
N GLY A 538 9.47 -4.01 5.42
CA GLY A 538 10.58 -3.69 6.33
C GLY A 538 11.73 -2.89 5.70
N GLY A 539 11.59 -2.40 4.46
CA GLY A 539 12.60 -1.58 3.78
C GLY A 539 12.95 -0.26 4.47
N ARG A 540 13.93 0.46 3.93
CA ARG A 540 14.25 1.83 4.32
C ARG A 540 14.16 2.76 3.11
N LEU A 541 13.64 3.97 3.27
CA LEU A 541 13.71 4.99 2.22
C LEU A 541 15.08 5.63 2.26
N ALA A 542 15.85 5.54 1.18
CA ALA A 542 17.17 6.13 1.10
C ALA A 542 17.33 7.09 -0.09
N VAL A 543 18.17 8.11 0.09
CA VAL A 543 18.57 9.06 -0.94
C VAL A 543 19.99 9.54 -0.69
N ASP A 544 20.81 9.64 -1.75
CA ASP A 544 22.12 10.27 -1.68
C ASP A 544 21.95 11.79 -1.84
N VAL A 545 22.40 12.55 -0.84
CA VAL A 545 22.37 14.03 -0.84
C VAL A 545 23.78 14.62 -0.82
N GLN A 546 23.95 15.71 -1.54
CA GLN A 546 25.14 16.58 -1.52
C GLN A 546 24.71 18.01 -1.19
N SER A 547 25.47 18.68 -0.33
CA SER A 547 25.23 20.08 0.07
C SER A 547 26.54 20.77 0.42
N GLU A 548 26.73 22.00 -0.04
CA GLU A 548 27.94 22.79 0.25
C GLU A 548 27.94 23.35 1.69
N GLN A 549 26.79 23.32 2.37
CA GLN A 549 26.58 23.93 3.68
C GLN A 549 25.76 23.03 4.62
N ALA A 550 25.74 23.37 5.91
CA ALA A 550 24.88 22.69 6.88
C ALA A 550 23.42 23.11 6.65
N ASN A 551 22.55 22.13 6.44
CA ASN A 551 21.16 22.31 6.05
C ASN A 551 20.27 21.22 6.66
N GLU A 552 18.94 21.41 6.62
CA GLU A 552 17.96 20.39 7.00
C GLU A 552 17.17 19.96 5.76
N LEU A 553 17.18 18.65 5.47
CA LEU A 553 16.35 18.05 4.43
C LEU A 553 15.04 17.58 5.07
N VAL A 554 13.91 18.07 4.58
CA VAL A 554 12.59 17.53 4.93
C VAL A 554 12.17 16.54 3.86
N ILE A 555 11.91 15.30 4.26
CA ILE A 555 11.31 14.26 3.43
C ILE A 555 9.89 14.04 3.95
N ARG A 556 8.90 14.20 3.09
CA ARG A 556 7.48 14.05 3.42
C ARG A 556 6.87 12.89 2.65
N LEU A 557 6.10 12.06 3.35
CA LEU A 557 5.31 10.95 2.83
C LEU A 557 3.86 11.17 3.27
N ASP A 558 3.00 11.59 2.33
CA ASP A 558 1.63 12.03 2.57
C ASP A 558 1.49 13.04 3.74
N ASP A 559 1.01 12.62 4.91
CA ASP A 559 0.83 13.46 6.12
C ASP A 559 1.96 13.30 7.16
N TYR A 560 2.97 12.47 6.87
CA TYR A 560 4.11 12.22 7.76
C TYR A 560 5.40 12.87 7.23
N VAL A 561 6.28 13.32 8.12
CA VAL A 561 7.56 13.97 7.77
C VAL A 561 8.72 13.43 8.59
N ALA A 562 9.88 13.34 7.94
CA ALA A 562 11.19 13.17 8.58
C ALA A 562 12.04 14.43 8.30
N VAL A 563 12.78 14.88 9.32
CA VAL A 563 13.70 16.05 9.21
C VAL A 563 15.11 15.57 9.45
N VAL A 564 15.99 15.74 8.46
CA VAL A 564 17.32 15.13 8.46
C VAL A 564 18.42 16.19 8.37
N PRO A 565 19.34 16.28 9.35
CA PRO A 565 20.45 17.21 9.30
C PRO A 565 21.52 16.76 8.28
N VAL A 566 21.66 17.56 7.22
CA VAL A 566 22.68 17.43 6.18
C VAL A 566 23.87 18.31 6.54
N ARG A 567 25.05 17.70 6.68
CA ARG A 567 26.31 18.42 6.91
C ARG A 567 26.95 18.80 5.57
N PRO A 568 27.83 19.81 5.52
CA PRO A 568 28.62 20.11 4.33
C PRO A 568 29.34 18.87 3.82
N THR A 569 29.30 18.66 2.52
CA THR A 569 30.03 17.62 1.79
C THR A 569 31.08 18.28 0.91
N ASP A 570 32.36 17.94 1.09
CA ASP A 570 33.49 18.47 0.30
C ASP A 570 33.52 17.86 -1.13
N GLY A 571 32.45 18.05 -1.90
CA GLY A 571 32.21 17.42 -3.20
C GLY A 571 31.80 15.94 -3.15
N GLY A 572 31.74 15.33 -1.96
CA GLY A 572 31.25 13.97 -1.74
C GLY A 572 29.72 13.85 -1.72
N TRP A 573 29.23 12.61 -1.65
CA TRP A 573 27.80 12.29 -1.47
C TRP A 573 27.59 11.61 -0.12
N ARG A 574 26.42 11.82 0.49
CA ARG A 574 26.04 11.18 1.75
C ARG A 574 24.65 10.57 1.63
N THR A 575 24.55 9.27 1.88
CA THR A 575 23.26 8.59 1.98
C THR A 575 22.53 9.01 3.27
N VAL A 576 21.27 9.42 3.10
CA VAL A 576 20.24 9.43 4.14
C VAL A 576 19.43 8.16 3.95
N SER A 577 19.14 7.39 5.01
CA SER A 577 18.34 6.16 4.97
C SER A 577 17.46 6.11 6.21
N LEU A 578 16.15 5.94 6.04
CA LEU A 578 15.12 6.16 7.07
C LEU A 578 14.16 4.95 7.21
N SER A 579 13.82 4.54 8.45
CA SER A 579 12.72 3.60 8.73
C SER A 579 11.36 4.32 8.78
N PRO A 580 10.22 3.58 8.73
CA PRO A 580 8.89 4.18 8.87
C PRO A 580 8.74 5.04 10.13
N GLU A 581 9.34 4.59 11.24
CA GLU A 581 9.22 5.23 12.56
C GLU A 581 9.89 6.62 12.65
N GLU A 582 10.79 6.95 11.72
CA GLU A 582 11.44 8.25 11.62
C GLU A 582 10.53 9.31 10.95
N PHE A 583 9.43 8.87 10.34
CA PHE A 583 8.39 9.74 9.78
C PHE A 583 7.27 9.94 10.81
N GLN A 584 7.00 11.20 11.18
CA GLN A 584 6.00 11.56 12.19
C GLN A 584 4.88 12.41 11.60
N ASN A 585 3.63 12.14 12.02
CA ASN A 585 2.47 12.96 11.66
C ASN A 585 2.40 14.26 12.49
N PHE A 586 1.33 15.05 12.30
CA PHE A 586 1.07 16.29 13.05
C PHE A 586 1.06 16.10 14.57
N ASP A 587 0.52 14.99 15.06
CA ASP A 587 0.44 14.63 16.48
C ASP A 587 1.78 14.12 17.05
N GLY A 588 2.78 13.88 16.18
CA GLY A 588 4.08 13.33 16.58
C GLY A 588 4.11 11.80 16.64
N GLU A 589 3.06 11.15 16.15
CA GLU A 589 2.98 9.69 16.10
C GLU A 589 3.85 9.17 14.94
N PRO A 590 4.72 8.18 15.20
CA PRO A 590 5.57 7.58 14.18
C PRO A 590 4.77 6.65 13.25
N ARG A 591 5.20 6.52 12.00
CA ARG A 591 4.62 5.54 11.05
C ARG A 591 5.03 4.11 11.41
N THR A 592 4.14 3.15 11.21
CA THR A 592 4.34 1.75 11.59
C THR A 592 5.03 0.88 10.52
N ASP A 593 4.80 1.17 9.25
CA ASP A 593 5.15 0.28 8.12
C ASP A 593 5.23 1.04 6.77
N TRP A 594 5.37 0.30 5.66
CA TRP A 594 5.20 0.65 4.23
C TRP A 594 3.80 1.11 3.75
N GLY A 595 2.73 0.70 4.42
CA GLY A 595 1.38 0.69 3.87
C GLY A 595 0.85 2.05 3.40
N GLY A 596 0.16 2.02 2.26
CA GLY A 596 -0.70 3.12 1.80
C GLY A 596 -0.02 4.44 1.43
N VAL A 597 1.31 4.52 1.31
CA VAL A 597 1.94 5.78 0.86
C VAL A 597 1.62 6.04 -0.60
N ARG A 598 1.29 7.29 -0.93
CA ARG A 598 0.95 7.67 -2.30
C ARG A 598 1.79 8.83 -2.86
N GLN A 599 2.35 9.68 -2.00
CA GLN A 599 3.10 10.86 -2.43
C GLN A 599 4.38 11.08 -1.62
N LEU A 600 5.46 11.43 -2.32
CA LEU A 600 6.77 11.76 -1.73
C LEU A 600 7.17 13.18 -2.12
N THR A 601 7.59 13.99 -1.13
CA THR A 601 8.16 15.33 -1.35
C THR A 601 9.53 15.45 -0.70
N LEU A 602 10.48 16.03 -1.44
CA LEU A 602 11.77 16.51 -0.92
C LEU A 602 11.72 18.04 -0.86
N SER A 603 12.00 18.64 0.30
CA SER A 603 11.87 20.09 0.50
C SER A 603 12.76 20.62 1.64
N GLU A 604 12.86 21.95 1.75
CA GLU A 604 13.54 22.63 2.85
C GLU A 604 12.69 22.77 4.12
N ALA A 605 11.36 22.82 3.99
CA ALA A 605 10.43 23.01 5.10
C ALA A 605 9.00 22.59 4.73
N GLU A 606 8.29 21.97 5.67
CA GLU A 606 6.89 21.55 5.52
C GLU A 606 6.00 22.11 6.65
N ARG A 607 4.69 22.24 6.36
CA ARG A 607 3.70 22.69 7.35
C ARG A 607 2.64 21.61 7.58
N LEU A 608 2.79 20.89 8.69
CA LEU A 608 1.83 19.93 9.19
C LEU A 608 0.60 20.64 9.78
N ARG A 609 -0.57 20.01 9.63
CA ARG A 609 -1.85 20.46 10.19
C ARG A 609 -2.60 19.27 10.74
N GLY A 610 -3.41 19.49 11.78
CA GLY A 610 -4.35 18.48 12.26
C GLY A 610 -5.48 18.23 11.26
N SER A 611 -6.31 17.24 11.57
CA SER A 611 -7.49 16.88 10.78
C SER A 611 -8.47 18.05 10.65
N ARG A 612 -9.33 18.02 9.62
CA ARG A 612 -10.28 19.11 9.32
C ARG A 612 -11.21 19.37 10.51
N GLY A 613 -11.03 20.51 11.18
CA GLY A 613 -11.77 20.90 12.39
C GLY A 613 -10.91 21.00 13.65
N ASP A 614 -9.64 20.56 13.60
CA ASP A 614 -8.67 20.77 14.67
C ASP A 614 -8.36 22.27 14.84
N ALA A 615 -8.45 22.75 16.08
CA ALA A 615 -8.18 24.14 16.46
C ALA A 615 -6.70 24.40 16.82
N ARG A 616 -5.86 23.36 16.88
CA ARG A 616 -4.42 23.49 17.18
C ARG A 616 -3.68 24.20 16.03
N PRO A 617 -2.69 25.04 16.33
CA PRO A 617 -1.91 25.73 15.30
C PRO A 617 -1.07 24.75 14.47
N SER A 618 -0.88 25.07 13.18
CA SER A 618 -0.06 24.26 12.28
C SER A 618 1.42 24.19 12.72
N ARG A 619 2.02 22.99 12.75
CA ARG A 619 3.43 22.78 13.09
C ARG A 619 4.28 22.92 11.82
N VAL A 620 5.24 23.85 11.82
CA VAL A 620 6.24 23.95 10.75
C VAL A 620 7.48 23.15 11.15
N VAL A 621 8.04 22.40 10.21
CA VAL A 621 9.28 21.63 10.36
C VAL A 621 10.28 22.01 9.26
N GLY A 622 11.57 21.86 9.52
CA GLY A 622 12.64 22.34 8.63
C GLY A 622 12.79 23.87 8.67
N GLY A 623 13.47 24.42 7.67
CA GLY A 623 13.86 25.83 7.64
C GLY A 623 14.31 26.34 6.26
N SER A 624 15.21 27.32 6.24
CA SER A 624 15.81 27.86 5.01
C SER A 624 17.02 27.04 4.57
N TRP A 625 17.02 26.53 3.34
CA TRP A 625 18.19 25.86 2.77
C TRP A 625 19.14 26.86 2.10
N GLN A 626 20.45 26.68 2.31
CA GLN A 626 21.53 27.51 1.76
C GLN A 626 22.29 26.77 0.65
N GLY A 627 22.44 27.41 -0.52
CA GLY A 627 22.99 26.80 -1.74
C GLY A 627 21.98 25.92 -2.48
N PRO A 628 22.32 25.34 -3.64
CA PRO A 628 21.46 24.36 -4.30
C PRO A 628 21.62 22.98 -3.63
N PRO A 629 20.53 22.25 -3.31
CA PRO A 629 20.63 20.83 -2.99
C PRO A 629 21.00 20.03 -4.25
N ARG A 630 21.63 18.87 -4.05
CA ARG A 630 21.81 17.87 -5.09
C ARG A 630 21.41 16.50 -4.56
N PHE A 631 20.65 15.77 -5.35
CA PHE A 631 20.17 14.43 -5.04
C PHE A 631 20.62 13.46 -6.13
N ARG A 632 20.74 12.19 -5.77
CA ARG A 632 20.81 11.05 -6.69
C ARG A 632 20.27 9.80 -5.99
N ASP A 633 19.94 8.77 -6.75
CA ASP A 633 19.67 7.41 -6.23
C ASP A 633 18.71 7.38 -5.02
N LEU A 634 17.54 8.01 -5.19
CA LEU A 634 16.40 7.83 -4.29
C LEU A 634 15.82 6.44 -4.54
N ARG A 635 15.82 5.61 -3.50
CA ARG A 635 15.52 4.18 -3.58
C ARG A 635 14.84 3.71 -2.32
N TRP A 636 14.03 2.67 -2.44
CA TRP A 636 13.82 1.77 -1.31
C TRP A 636 15.03 0.86 -1.20
N GLU A 637 15.76 0.95 -0.10
CA GLU A 637 16.64 -0.14 0.31
C GLU A 637 15.74 -1.31 0.75
N PRO A 638 16.09 -2.56 0.41
CA PRO A 638 15.48 -3.71 1.06
C PRO A 638 15.66 -3.55 2.58
N PRO A 639 14.87 -4.25 3.42
CA PRO A 639 15.19 -4.33 4.83
C PRO A 639 16.69 -4.60 4.96
N GLN A 640 17.38 -3.81 5.78
CA GLN A 640 18.64 -4.28 6.30
C GLN A 640 18.27 -5.54 7.09
N VAL A 641 18.39 -6.68 6.41
CA VAL A 641 18.85 -7.89 7.03
C VAL A 641 20.21 -7.48 7.59
N ALA A 642 20.18 -6.92 8.80
CA ALA A 642 21.19 -7.26 9.77
C ALA A 642 21.29 -8.76 9.64
N ALA A 643 22.35 -9.22 8.98
CA ALA A 643 22.66 -10.63 8.94
C ALA A 643 22.65 -11.02 10.40
N ASP A 644 21.63 -11.78 10.82
CA ASP A 644 21.70 -12.45 12.09
C ASP A 644 23.01 -13.20 12.01
N PRO A 645 23.99 -12.84 12.88
CA PRO A 645 25.36 -13.27 12.69
C PRO A 645 25.31 -14.77 12.56
N ALA A 646 25.78 -15.28 11.42
CA ALA A 646 25.61 -16.68 11.06
C ALA A 646 25.98 -17.52 12.30
N PRO A 647 25.10 -18.44 12.74
CA PRO A 647 25.34 -19.17 13.98
C PRO A 647 26.75 -19.75 13.90
N PRO A 648 27.60 -19.54 14.91
CA PRO A 648 29.04 -19.73 14.77
C PRO A 648 29.33 -21.11 14.18
N THR A 649 30.13 -21.14 13.11
CA THR A 649 30.40 -22.29 12.24
C THR A 649 31.11 -23.47 12.92
N ASP A 650 31.19 -23.42 14.25
CA ASP A 650 31.70 -24.43 15.18
C ASP A 650 30.56 -25.29 15.78
N GLY A 651 29.45 -25.42 15.03
CA GLY A 651 28.23 -26.14 15.42
C GLY A 651 28.25 -27.64 15.12
N ALA A 652 29.19 -28.14 14.32
CA ALA A 652 29.25 -29.54 13.88
C ALA A 652 29.27 -30.54 15.06
N ALA A 653 29.96 -30.21 16.16
CA ALA A 653 30.01 -31.05 17.36
C ALA A 653 28.66 -31.19 18.09
N LEU A 654 27.75 -30.21 17.95
CA LEU A 654 26.38 -30.29 18.48
C LEU A 654 25.48 -31.16 17.61
N LEU A 655 25.76 -31.23 16.31
CA LEU A 655 24.93 -31.88 15.29
C LEU A 655 25.32 -33.34 15.03
N ASP A 656 26.40 -33.84 15.64
CA ASP A 656 26.82 -35.25 15.66
C ASP A 656 25.90 -36.12 16.56
N VAL A 657 24.60 -36.09 16.34
CA VAL A 657 23.59 -36.87 17.09
C VAL A 657 22.90 -37.93 16.23
N PHE A 658 23.05 -37.89 14.92
CA PHE A 658 22.32 -38.75 13.99
C PHE A 658 22.95 -40.16 13.89
N PRO A 659 22.13 -41.22 13.85
CA PRO A 659 22.64 -42.57 13.57
C PRO A 659 23.15 -42.68 12.12
N PRO A 660 24.09 -43.60 11.82
CA PRO A 660 24.64 -43.75 10.48
C PRO A 660 23.56 -43.95 9.38
N PRO A 661 23.77 -43.41 8.16
CA PRO A 661 22.84 -43.62 7.05
C PRO A 661 22.81 -45.11 6.66
N THR A 662 21.64 -45.61 6.30
CA THR A 662 21.42 -47.04 5.98
C THR A 662 21.10 -47.30 4.51
N ALA A 663 20.71 -46.29 3.73
CA ALA A 663 20.49 -46.40 2.29
C ALA A 663 21.65 -45.72 1.54
N THR A 664 22.41 -46.48 0.75
CA THR A 664 23.55 -45.97 -0.02
C THR A 664 23.46 -46.35 -1.49
N VAL A 665 23.63 -45.36 -2.37
CA VAL A 665 23.85 -45.55 -3.80
C VAL A 665 25.36 -45.63 -4.06
N ALA A 666 25.78 -46.46 -5.01
CA ALA A 666 27.19 -46.59 -5.37
C ALA A 666 27.74 -45.26 -5.94
N PRO A 667 28.99 -44.85 -5.65
CA PRO A 667 29.50 -43.53 -6.04
C PRO A 667 29.47 -43.24 -7.54
N ASP A 668 29.67 -44.27 -8.37
CA ASP A 668 29.59 -44.22 -9.85
C ASP A 668 28.15 -44.02 -10.39
N ARG A 669 27.16 -44.17 -9.51
CA ARG A 669 25.73 -43.99 -9.78
C ARG A 669 25.11 -42.83 -9.03
N ARG A 670 25.88 -42.10 -8.22
CA ARG A 670 25.38 -40.92 -7.52
C ARG A 670 25.28 -39.74 -8.48
N GLY A 671 24.31 -38.86 -8.26
CA GLY A 671 24.28 -37.55 -8.93
C GLY A 671 25.27 -36.57 -8.30
N GLU A 672 25.25 -35.35 -8.83
CA GLU A 672 25.96 -34.21 -8.25
C GLU A 672 25.02 -33.46 -7.29
N THR A 673 25.40 -33.39 -6.01
CA THR A 673 24.70 -32.58 -5.01
C THR A 673 25.42 -31.23 -4.83
N GLN A 674 24.69 -30.12 -4.89
CA GLN A 674 25.19 -28.78 -4.57
C GLN A 674 24.36 -28.17 -3.44
N LEU A 675 25.00 -27.51 -2.47
CA LEU A 675 24.34 -26.83 -1.35
C LEU A 675 24.52 -25.31 -1.49
N ILE A 676 23.40 -24.59 -1.58
CA ILE A 676 23.35 -23.18 -1.96
C ILE A 676 22.72 -22.36 -0.83
N GLU A 677 23.56 -21.61 -0.11
CA GLU A 677 23.13 -20.65 0.93
C GLU A 677 22.64 -19.31 0.33
N ALA A 678 22.90 -19.06 -0.95
CA ALA A 678 22.45 -17.85 -1.63
C ALA A 678 20.97 -17.96 -1.99
N PHE A 679 20.12 -17.12 -1.37
CA PHE A 679 18.71 -17.04 -1.73
C PHE A 679 18.53 -16.59 -3.18
N THR A 680 17.83 -17.41 -3.97
CA THR A 680 17.31 -17.04 -5.29
C THR A 680 15.78 -17.06 -5.22
N PRO A 681 15.06 -16.01 -5.68
CA PRO A 681 13.60 -16.02 -5.67
C PRO A 681 13.04 -17.21 -6.48
N THR A 682 12.07 -17.92 -5.90
CA THR A 682 11.23 -18.85 -6.68
C THR A 682 10.32 -18.05 -7.63
N ASP A 683 9.82 -18.69 -8.67
CA ASP A 683 8.77 -18.15 -9.54
C ASP A 683 7.58 -17.61 -8.71
N PRO A 684 7.22 -16.31 -8.82
CA PRO A 684 6.10 -15.72 -8.09
C PRO A 684 4.77 -16.47 -8.25
N ALA A 685 4.54 -17.16 -9.37
CA ALA A 685 3.32 -17.93 -9.62
C ALA A 685 3.16 -19.16 -8.69
N LEU A 686 4.23 -19.59 -8.01
CA LEU A 686 4.20 -20.74 -7.09
C LEU A 686 3.74 -20.40 -5.68
N TRP A 687 3.90 -19.13 -5.25
CA TRP A 687 3.55 -18.61 -3.94
C TRP A 687 2.38 -17.62 -3.98
N ASP A 688 1.82 -17.31 -2.82
CA ASP A 688 0.86 -16.21 -2.65
C ASP A 688 1.68 -14.90 -2.55
N GLU A 689 1.29 -13.87 -3.30
CA GLU A 689 2.08 -12.64 -3.51
C GLU A 689 2.41 -11.87 -2.22
N ARG A 690 1.62 -12.09 -1.16
CA ARG A 690 1.77 -11.48 0.16
C ARG A 690 2.91 -12.10 0.99
N LEU A 691 3.60 -13.10 0.47
CA LEU A 691 4.55 -13.93 1.23
C LEU A 691 6.01 -13.69 0.81
N ASP A 692 6.84 -13.27 1.76
CA ASP A 692 8.28 -13.18 1.55
C ASP A 692 8.97 -14.52 1.84
N GLU A 693 9.40 -15.22 0.78
CA GLU A 693 10.14 -16.48 0.88
C GLU A 693 11.47 -16.33 1.65
N ARG A 694 12.07 -15.13 1.70
CA ARG A 694 13.32 -14.92 2.49
C ARG A 694 13.12 -15.13 3.97
N ALA A 695 11.92 -14.88 4.48
CA ALA A 695 11.60 -15.09 5.88
C ALA A 695 11.73 -16.57 6.28
N VAL A 696 11.47 -17.49 5.34
CA VAL A 696 11.64 -18.93 5.56
C VAL A 696 12.99 -19.46 5.05
N PHE A 697 13.52 -19.00 3.92
CA PHE A 697 14.69 -19.62 3.28
C PHE A 697 15.92 -19.70 4.19
N HIS A 698 16.56 -20.88 4.21
CA HIS A 698 17.86 -21.10 4.81
C HIS A 698 18.89 -21.71 3.84
N LEU A 699 18.52 -22.75 3.09
CA LEU A 699 19.41 -23.46 2.17
C LEU A 699 18.61 -24.08 1.01
N GLU A 700 19.15 -24.03 -0.21
CA GLU A 700 18.74 -24.92 -1.31
C GLU A 700 19.72 -26.09 -1.47
N MET A 701 19.19 -27.31 -1.56
CA MET A 701 19.90 -28.52 -1.97
C MET A 701 19.47 -28.86 -3.40
N ARG A 702 20.41 -28.83 -4.35
CA ARG A 702 20.18 -29.22 -5.75
C ARG A 702 20.86 -30.55 -6.03
N HIS A 703 20.12 -31.51 -6.56
CA HIS A 703 20.60 -32.81 -7.03
C HIS A 703 20.43 -32.90 -8.54
N ASP A 704 21.55 -32.98 -9.26
CA ASP A 704 21.61 -33.09 -10.71
C ASP A 704 22.09 -34.51 -11.10
N GLN A 705 21.24 -35.29 -11.79
CA GLN A 705 21.60 -36.63 -12.26
C GLN A 705 20.99 -36.97 -13.63
N ARG A 706 19.72 -37.39 -13.67
CA ARG A 706 18.93 -37.55 -14.90
C ARG A 706 17.72 -36.63 -14.81
N PRO A 707 17.23 -36.03 -15.92
CA PRO A 707 16.11 -35.09 -15.87
C PRO A 707 14.87 -35.63 -15.14
N GLU A 708 14.64 -36.94 -15.19
CA GLU A 708 13.51 -37.61 -14.54
C GLU A 708 13.69 -37.88 -13.04
N ASN A 709 14.88 -37.71 -12.45
CA ASN A 709 15.13 -37.92 -11.02
C ASN A 709 15.98 -36.83 -10.32
N SER A 710 16.36 -35.76 -11.04
CA SER A 710 16.91 -34.53 -10.46
C SER A 710 15.87 -33.75 -9.65
N PHE A 711 16.32 -32.98 -8.65
CA PHE A 711 15.44 -32.14 -7.84
C PHE A 711 16.14 -30.89 -7.26
N ARG A 712 15.34 -29.88 -6.89
CA ARG A 712 15.72 -28.76 -6.03
C ARG A 712 14.85 -28.79 -4.78
N LEU A 713 15.47 -28.84 -3.61
CA LEU A 713 14.81 -28.91 -2.31
C LEU A 713 15.23 -27.70 -1.48
N ARG A 714 14.30 -27.02 -0.80
CA ARG A 714 14.62 -25.87 0.07
C ARG A 714 14.28 -26.14 1.52
N LEU A 715 15.29 -25.94 2.37
CA LEU A 715 15.20 -26.01 3.82
C LEU A 715 14.85 -24.63 4.37
N GLY A 716 13.85 -24.61 5.24
CA GLY A 716 13.40 -23.42 5.95
C GLY A 716 14.16 -23.25 7.27
N ARG A 717 14.24 -22.02 7.78
CA ARG A 717 14.95 -21.66 9.02
C ARG A 717 14.44 -22.42 10.25
N GLY A 718 13.21 -22.93 10.23
CA GLY A 718 12.67 -23.82 11.26
C GLY A 718 13.10 -25.28 11.18
N GLY A 719 13.85 -25.70 10.14
CA GLY A 719 14.20 -27.10 9.93
C GLY A 719 13.12 -27.91 9.20
N GLN A 720 12.16 -27.23 8.55
CA GLN A 720 11.18 -27.85 7.64
C GLN A 720 11.66 -27.85 6.18
N ILE A 721 11.21 -28.80 5.37
CA ILE A 721 11.32 -28.68 3.90
C ILE A 721 10.06 -27.98 3.39
N TYR A 722 10.22 -26.81 2.81
CA TYR A 722 9.08 -25.98 2.39
C TYR A 722 8.88 -25.88 0.87
N SER A 723 9.87 -26.29 0.08
CA SER A 723 9.81 -26.43 -1.38
C SER A 723 10.56 -27.69 -1.81
N LEU A 724 10.01 -28.42 -2.77
CA LEU A 724 10.63 -29.56 -3.43
C LEU A 724 10.16 -29.60 -4.88
N GLN A 725 11.01 -29.12 -5.77
CA GLN A 725 10.80 -29.10 -7.21
C GLN A 725 11.47 -30.31 -7.85
N GLY A 726 10.72 -31.05 -8.66
CA GLY A 726 11.21 -32.16 -9.47
C GLY A 726 10.66 -32.10 -10.89
N PRO A 727 10.65 -33.22 -11.64
CA PRO A 727 10.11 -33.27 -13.00
C PRO A 727 8.58 -33.05 -13.06
N PHE A 728 7.90 -33.08 -11.90
CA PHE A 728 6.49 -32.74 -11.69
C PHE A 728 6.26 -31.23 -11.40
N GLY A 729 7.31 -30.39 -11.48
CA GLY A 729 7.27 -29.02 -10.98
C GLY A 729 7.41 -28.97 -9.46
N GLU A 730 6.77 -27.99 -8.81
CA GLU A 730 6.77 -27.83 -7.35
C GLU A 730 5.77 -28.79 -6.68
N SER A 731 6.27 -29.70 -5.84
CA SER A 731 5.42 -30.64 -5.09
C SER A 731 4.80 -30.04 -3.83
N MET A 732 5.33 -28.94 -3.29
CA MET A 732 4.79 -28.31 -2.08
C MET A 732 3.75 -27.24 -2.44
N PRO A 733 2.66 -27.09 -1.67
CA PRO A 733 1.54 -26.23 -2.04
C PRO A 733 1.90 -24.74 -1.90
N PRO A 734 1.09 -23.82 -2.45
CA PRO A 734 1.20 -22.42 -2.05
C PRO A 734 0.77 -22.32 -0.58
N SER A 735 1.33 -21.36 0.15
CA SER A 735 0.82 -21.02 1.49
C SER A 735 -0.45 -20.12 1.41
N TRP A 736 -1.33 -20.40 0.45
CA TRP A 736 -2.57 -19.65 0.24
C TRP A 736 -3.47 -19.75 1.47
N ARG A 737 -3.97 -18.59 1.88
CA ARG A 737 -4.97 -18.42 2.95
C ARG A 737 -5.96 -17.35 2.49
N ALA A 738 -7.25 -17.60 2.72
CA ALA A 738 -8.29 -16.61 2.44
C ALA A 738 -7.98 -15.27 3.15
N PRO A 739 -8.28 -14.12 2.53
CA PRO A 739 -8.11 -12.80 3.16
C PRO A 739 -8.71 -12.74 4.57
N GLY A 740 -7.97 -12.18 5.52
CA GLY A 740 -8.35 -12.10 6.93
C GLY A 740 -8.04 -13.35 7.79
N GLY A 741 -7.50 -14.43 7.21
CA GLY A 741 -7.03 -15.60 7.98
C GLY A 741 -5.72 -15.38 8.76
N LYS A 742 -5.36 -16.31 9.65
CA LYS A 742 -4.00 -16.38 10.24
C LYS A 742 -3.00 -16.73 9.12
N LEU A 743 -2.15 -15.80 8.70
CA LEU A 743 -1.09 -16.01 7.70
C LEU A 743 0.10 -16.72 8.37
N SER A 744 0.16 -18.03 8.17
CA SER A 744 1.21 -18.87 8.72
C SER A 744 1.91 -19.67 7.61
N PRO A 745 2.59 -18.99 6.68
CA PRO A 745 3.18 -19.63 5.53
C PRO A 745 4.30 -20.58 5.93
N TRP A 746 4.38 -21.70 5.20
CA TRP A 746 5.42 -22.72 5.37
C TRP A 746 5.51 -23.32 6.79
N ASN A 747 4.37 -23.45 7.50
CA ASN A 747 4.26 -24.12 8.80
C ASN A 747 3.42 -25.42 8.79
N ASP A 748 2.19 -25.42 8.27
CA ASP A 748 1.37 -26.66 8.19
C ASP A 748 1.56 -27.43 6.87
N GLU A 749 1.97 -26.70 5.83
CA GLU A 749 2.04 -27.13 4.44
C GLU A 749 3.49 -27.48 4.00
N VAL A 750 4.22 -28.17 4.88
CA VAL A 750 5.66 -28.46 4.77
C VAL A 750 5.98 -29.87 5.25
N TRP A 751 7.13 -30.44 4.86
CA TRP A 751 7.63 -31.66 5.50
C TRP A 751 8.30 -31.32 6.82
N GLN A 752 7.77 -31.84 7.92
CA GLN A 752 8.23 -31.57 9.28
C GLN A 752 7.96 -32.72 10.26
N PHE A 753 8.45 -32.55 11.48
CA PHE A 753 8.09 -33.35 12.65
C PHE A 753 7.21 -32.50 13.58
N VAL A 754 6.09 -33.04 14.06
CA VAL A 754 5.23 -32.42 15.08
C VAL A 754 5.05 -33.38 16.25
N ALA A 755 5.15 -32.88 17.47
CA ALA A 755 4.96 -33.66 18.69
C ALA A 755 3.79 -33.10 19.51
N VAL A 756 2.82 -33.95 19.87
CA VAL A 756 1.61 -33.57 20.64
C VAL A 756 1.64 -34.24 22.01
N CYS A 757 1.41 -33.46 23.08
CA CYS A 757 1.24 -33.97 24.43
C CYS A 757 -0.25 -34.25 24.67
N THR A 758 -0.73 -35.47 24.37
CA THR A 758 -2.19 -35.73 24.37
C THR A 758 -2.85 -35.58 25.74
N ARG A 759 -2.09 -35.69 26.83
CA ARG A 759 -2.55 -35.48 28.22
C ARG A 759 -3.03 -34.05 28.47
N TYR A 760 -2.40 -33.07 27.84
CA TYR A 760 -2.59 -31.64 28.12
C TYR A 760 -3.02 -30.82 26.90
N ASN A 761 -3.32 -31.47 25.77
CA ASN A 761 -3.71 -30.81 24.53
C ASN A 761 -5.22 -30.51 24.50
N GLY A 762 -5.58 -29.32 24.98
CA GLY A 762 -6.93 -28.74 24.93
C GLY A 762 -7.82 -29.12 26.12
N LEU A 763 -8.83 -28.29 26.38
CA LEU A 763 -9.84 -28.49 27.43
C LEU A 763 -10.45 -29.90 27.42
N ALA A 764 -10.69 -30.48 26.25
CA ALA A 764 -11.20 -31.84 26.10
C ALA A 764 -10.28 -32.93 26.70
N ALA A 765 -8.97 -32.71 26.74
CA ALA A 765 -8.03 -33.60 27.43
C ALA A 765 -8.14 -33.48 28.96
N VAL A 766 -8.43 -32.28 29.47
CA VAL A 766 -8.67 -32.01 30.89
C VAL A 766 -10.01 -32.61 31.33
N GLU A 767 -11.09 -32.36 30.59
CA GLU A 767 -12.43 -32.92 30.84
C GLU A 767 -12.47 -34.45 30.79
N LYS A 768 -11.61 -35.07 29.97
CA LYS A 768 -11.44 -36.53 29.92
C LYS A 768 -10.71 -37.09 31.13
N ALA A 769 -9.87 -36.29 31.80
CA ALA A 769 -9.13 -36.71 33.00
C ALA A 769 -9.97 -36.57 34.28
N GLY A 770 -10.90 -35.62 34.34
CA GLY A 770 -11.80 -35.46 35.48
C GLY A 770 -12.84 -34.33 35.31
N PRO A 771 -13.71 -34.14 36.31
CA PRO A 771 -14.71 -33.07 36.29
C PRO A 771 -14.07 -31.68 36.33
N VAL A 772 -14.30 -30.88 35.28
CA VAL A 772 -13.80 -29.50 35.19
C VAL A 772 -14.85 -28.50 35.67
N PRO A 773 -14.55 -27.60 36.62
CA PRO A 773 -15.48 -26.56 37.02
C PRO A 773 -15.82 -25.61 35.86
N PRO A 774 -17.09 -25.17 35.70
CA PRO A 774 -17.46 -24.18 34.69
C PRO A 774 -16.69 -22.86 34.81
N ALA A 775 -16.20 -22.54 36.01
CA ALA A 775 -15.33 -21.39 36.28
C ALA A 775 -13.95 -21.53 35.62
N PHE A 776 -13.31 -22.70 35.69
CA PHE A 776 -12.03 -22.98 35.02
C PHE A 776 -12.17 -22.85 33.50
N ALA A 777 -13.16 -23.52 32.92
CA ALA A 777 -13.38 -23.49 31.46
C ALA A 777 -13.71 -22.08 30.96
N ARG A 778 -14.35 -21.25 31.81
CA ARG A 778 -14.57 -19.81 31.53
C ARG A 778 -13.26 -19.03 31.64
N ALA A 779 -12.52 -19.14 32.74
CA ALA A 779 -11.26 -18.44 32.96
C ALA A 779 -10.24 -18.72 31.85
N LEU A 780 -10.15 -19.97 31.38
CA LEU A 780 -9.30 -20.36 30.27
C LEU A 780 -9.68 -19.63 28.96
N ARG A 781 -10.96 -19.63 28.57
CA ARG A 781 -11.44 -18.91 27.38
C ARG A 781 -11.27 -17.39 27.51
N ASP A 782 -11.60 -16.84 28.68
CA ASP A 782 -11.59 -15.40 28.93
C ASP A 782 -10.13 -14.86 29.06
N SER A 783 -9.13 -15.74 29.26
CA SER A 783 -7.71 -15.36 29.35
C SER A 783 -7.09 -14.89 28.03
N GLY A 784 -7.64 -15.31 26.89
CA GLY A 784 -7.04 -15.05 25.57
C GLY A 784 -5.73 -15.79 25.27
N TYR A 785 -5.40 -16.84 26.04
CA TYR A 785 -4.33 -17.80 25.77
C TYR A 785 -4.89 -19.12 25.25
N GLU A 786 -4.21 -19.71 24.26
CA GLU A 786 -4.62 -20.97 23.65
C GLU A 786 -4.11 -22.17 24.47
N ASP A 787 -4.92 -23.23 24.54
CA ASP A 787 -4.79 -24.38 25.45
C ASP A 787 -4.42 -25.69 24.75
N THR A 788 -4.01 -25.62 23.48
CA THR A 788 -3.55 -26.78 22.73
C THR A 788 -2.04 -26.94 22.88
N PHE A 789 -1.58 -28.17 23.13
CA PHE A 789 -0.19 -28.51 23.46
C PHE A 789 0.39 -29.46 22.43
N PHE A 790 0.80 -28.87 21.31
CA PHE A 790 1.64 -29.49 20.31
C PHE A 790 2.81 -28.56 19.97
N ILE A 791 3.89 -29.14 19.46
CA ILE A 791 5.15 -28.44 19.21
C ILE A 791 5.57 -28.70 17.77
N HIS A 792 5.65 -27.64 16.99
CA HIS A 792 6.14 -27.65 15.62
C HIS A 792 7.66 -27.69 15.56
N ASN A 793 8.19 -28.41 14.57
CA ASN A 793 9.54 -28.15 14.08
C ASN A 793 9.55 -26.85 13.25
N SER A 794 8.55 -26.57 12.41
CA SER A 794 8.52 -25.39 11.53
C SER A 794 8.47 -24.02 12.23
N GLY A 795 7.40 -23.73 12.98
CA GLY A 795 7.15 -22.39 13.50
C GLY A 795 5.75 -22.17 14.08
N ALA A 796 5.43 -20.90 14.34
CA ALA A 796 4.21 -20.44 15.00
C ALA A 796 3.24 -19.68 14.06
N TYR A 797 1.94 -19.76 14.38
CA TYR A 797 0.82 -19.14 13.69
C TYR A 797 0.75 -17.62 13.95
N VAL A 798 1.11 -16.82 12.94
CA VAL A 798 1.03 -15.35 13.03
C VAL A 798 -0.31 -14.84 12.45
N PRO A 799 -1.06 -13.98 13.17
CA PRO A 799 -2.25 -13.31 12.63
C PRO A 799 -1.88 -12.09 11.76
N GLY A 800 -2.64 -11.85 10.68
CA GLY A 800 -2.45 -10.68 9.80
C GLY A 800 -1.15 -10.71 9.00
N GLU A 801 -0.77 -9.57 8.42
CA GLU A 801 0.40 -9.42 7.53
C GLU A 801 1.75 -9.32 8.27
N ALA A 802 1.79 -9.63 9.56
CA ALA A 802 3.02 -9.60 10.34
C ALA A 802 3.99 -10.72 9.89
N THR A 803 5.29 -10.41 9.86
CA THR A 803 6.38 -11.33 9.48
C THR A 803 6.24 -12.68 10.18
N SER A 804 6.55 -13.79 9.52
CA SER A 804 6.45 -15.12 10.14
C SER A 804 7.36 -15.29 11.37
N LEU A 805 7.09 -16.33 12.17
CA LEU A 805 7.92 -16.73 13.31
C LEU A 805 8.22 -18.21 13.20
N TYR A 806 9.41 -18.55 12.69
CA TYR A 806 9.89 -19.93 12.62
C TYR A 806 10.57 -20.35 13.92
N CYS A 807 10.67 -21.66 14.15
CA CYS A 807 11.39 -22.21 15.29
C CYS A 807 12.86 -21.78 15.24
N PRO A 808 13.41 -21.15 16.30
CA PRO A 808 14.72 -20.53 16.19
C PRO A 808 15.82 -21.54 15.83
N LEU A 809 16.63 -21.17 14.84
CA LEU A 809 17.80 -21.94 14.39
C LEU A 809 18.96 -21.68 15.35
N LEU A 810 19.47 -22.74 15.97
CA LEU A 810 20.49 -22.66 17.02
C LEU A 810 21.86 -23.20 16.59
N ALA A 811 21.90 -24.06 15.56
CA ALA A 811 23.09 -24.52 14.85
C ALA A 811 22.70 -25.13 13.50
N SER A 812 23.63 -25.10 12.54
CA SER A 812 23.51 -25.73 11.22
C SER A 812 24.86 -26.27 10.74
N ASP A 813 24.86 -27.33 9.93
CA ASP A 813 26.05 -27.99 9.38
C ASP A 813 25.73 -28.59 8.00
N TYR A 814 26.69 -28.49 7.07
CA TYR A 814 26.51 -28.80 5.65
C TYR A 814 27.75 -29.49 5.07
N ASP A 815 27.53 -30.63 4.41
CA ASP A 815 28.58 -31.43 3.80
C ASP A 815 28.15 -31.85 2.39
N GLU A 816 28.67 -31.15 1.38
CA GLU A 816 28.40 -31.44 -0.03
C GLU A 816 28.92 -32.83 -0.45
N ALA A 817 30.04 -33.29 0.10
CA ALA A 817 30.63 -34.58 -0.26
C ALA A 817 29.73 -35.75 0.19
N THR A 818 29.09 -35.64 1.35
CA THR A 818 28.05 -36.60 1.77
C THR A 818 26.63 -36.19 1.37
N GLY A 819 26.43 -35.04 0.72
CA GLY A 819 25.12 -34.51 0.31
C GLY A 819 24.19 -34.27 1.50
N THR A 820 24.75 -33.91 2.66
CA THR A 820 24.05 -33.87 3.94
C THR A 820 23.86 -32.44 4.43
N ALA A 821 22.65 -32.14 4.91
CA ALA A 821 22.27 -30.90 5.54
C ALA A 821 21.70 -31.18 6.94
N ARG A 822 22.21 -30.49 7.96
CA ARG A 822 21.81 -30.65 9.37
C ARG A 822 21.42 -29.32 9.99
N MET A 823 20.39 -29.36 10.82
CA MET A 823 19.85 -28.20 11.52
C MET A 823 19.45 -28.57 12.96
N LEU A 824 19.62 -27.64 13.89
CA LEU A 824 19.12 -27.73 15.25
C LEU A 824 18.21 -26.54 15.54
N ASN A 825 16.97 -26.83 15.87
CA ASN A 825 15.93 -25.85 16.16
C ASN A 825 15.34 -26.05 17.56
N TRP A 826 15.01 -24.97 18.26
CA TRP A 826 14.11 -25.06 19.40
C TRP A 826 12.66 -25.06 18.92
N GLY A 827 11.96 -26.17 19.15
CA GLY A 827 10.57 -26.33 18.70
C GLY A 827 9.65 -25.35 19.42
N LEU A 828 8.67 -24.79 18.71
CA LEU A 828 7.71 -23.84 19.29
C LEU A 828 6.34 -24.51 19.48
N VAL A 829 5.69 -24.18 20.59
CA VAL A 829 4.23 -24.29 20.68
C VAL A 829 3.67 -23.22 19.73
N PRO A 830 2.90 -23.59 18.68
CA PRO A 830 2.70 -22.71 17.53
C PRO A 830 1.70 -21.58 17.77
N GLN A 831 1.07 -21.50 18.93
CA GLN A 831 0.20 -20.40 19.32
C GLN A 831 1.01 -19.26 19.94
N LEU A 832 1.00 -18.07 19.33
CA LEU A 832 1.72 -16.89 19.84
C LEU A 832 1.36 -16.50 21.27
N LYS A 833 0.16 -16.87 21.71
CA LYS A 833 -0.29 -16.81 23.11
C LYS A 833 -0.66 -18.23 23.53
N THR A 834 0.13 -18.83 24.40
CA THR A 834 -0.12 -20.18 24.93
C THR A 834 0.06 -20.23 26.45
N ILE A 835 -0.57 -21.20 27.08
CA ILE A 835 -0.32 -21.57 28.48
C ILE A 835 0.81 -22.62 28.64
N HIS A 836 1.28 -23.21 27.53
CA HIS A 836 2.23 -24.32 27.53
C HIS A 836 3.66 -23.87 27.20
N ARG A 837 4.64 -24.67 27.63
CA ARG A 837 6.07 -24.44 27.37
C ARG A 837 6.62 -25.58 26.53
N SER A 838 7.39 -25.28 25.50
CA SER A 838 8.09 -26.27 24.69
C SER A 838 9.37 -26.75 25.39
N PRO A 839 9.50 -28.06 25.69
CA PRO A 839 10.71 -28.66 26.22
C PRO A 839 11.48 -29.46 25.15
N LEU A 840 11.24 -29.22 23.85
CA LEU A 840 11.80 -30.02 22.76
C LEU A 840 12.85 -29.28 21.94
N LEU A 841 13.98 -29.94 21.70
CA LEU A 841 14.94 -29.60 20.66
C LEU A 841 14.79 -30.58 19.49
N TYR A 842 14.66 -30.03 18.28
CA TYR A 842 14.61 -30.77 17.04
C TYR A 842 15.94 -30.68 16.31
N TYR A 843 16.53 -31.83 16.05
CA TYR A 843 17.65 -32.00 15.15
C TYR A 843 17.12 -32.61 13.85
N THR A 844 17.29 -31.91 12.73
CA THR A 844 16.85 -32.39 11.41
C THR A 844 18.06 -32.66 10.54
N GLN A 845 18.15 -33.85 9.96
CA GLN A 845 19.09 -34.19 8.90
C GLN A 845 18.31 -34.52 7.62
N VAL A 846 18.62 -33.80 6.54
CA VAL A 846 18.18 -34.10 5.19
C VAL A 846 19.42 -34.49 4.38
N ARG A 847 19.39 -35.64 3.72
CA ARG A 847 20.52 -36.13 2.93
C ARG A 847 20.09 -36.63 1.56
N ASP A 848 20.73 -36.11 0.53
CA ASP A 848 20.65 -36.69 -0.81
C ASP A 848 21.45 -38.01 -0.85
N ALA A 849 20.74 -39.12 -1.02
CA ALA A 849 21.34 -40.45 -1.11
C ALA A 849 21.72 -40.84 -2.54
N GLY A 850 21.40 -40.02 -3.56
CA GLY A 850 21.52 -40.34 -4.98
C GLY A 850 20.32 -41.13 -5.54
N ASP A 851 20.30 -41.34 -6.86
CA ASP A 851 19.21 -42.00 -7.59
C ASP A 851 17.80 -41.39 -7.33
N GLY A 852 17.72 -40.12 -6.90
CA GLY A 852 16.46 -39.43 -6.57
C GLY A 852 15.93 -39.71 -5.16
N VAL A 853 16.73 -40.35 -4.29
CA VAL A 853 16.35 -40.70 -2.91
C VAL A 853 16.81 -39.63 -1.92
N ILE A 854 15.86 -39.08 -1.16
CA ILE A 854 16.11 -38.11 -0.09
C ILE A 854 15.85 -38.79 1.26
N GLU A 855 16.87 -38.91 2.10
CA GLU A 855 16.76 -39.41 3.47
C GLU A 855 16.39 -38.27 4.42
N LEU A 856 15.35 -38.48 5.23
CA LEU A 856 14.90 -37.56 6.27
C LEU A 856 15.09 -38.23 7.63
N THR A 857 15.98 -37.71 8.47
CA THR A 857 16.18 -38.22 9.85
C THR A 857 15.97 -37.09 10.85
N TRP A 858 15.07 -37.30 11.81
CA TRP A 858 14.91 -36.42 12.96
C TRP A 858 15.48 -37.08 14.21
N VAL A 859 16.18 -36.29 15.03
CA VAL A 859 16.50 -36.61 16.42
C VAL A 859 15.78 -35.58 17.29
N VAL A 860 15.09 -36.03 18.35
CA VAL A 860 14.28 -35.15 19.20
C VAL A 860 14.66 -35.38 20.65
N HIS A 861 15.11 -34.32 21.32
CA HIS A 861 15.52 -34.35 22.73
C HIS A 861 14.53 -33.58 23.60
N HIS A 862 14.12 -34.16 24.73
CA HIS A 862 13.20 -33.54 25.68
C HIS A 862 13.92 -33.13 26.97
N PHE A 863 14.10 -31.82 27.17
CA PHE A 863 14.84 -31.24 28.30
C PHE A 863 13.96 -30.72 29.45
N GLY A 864 12.64 -30.94 29.39
CA GLY A 864 11.70 -30.50 30.43
C GLY A 864 11.74 -31.36 31.69
N ASP A 865 11.39 -30.77 32.84
CA ASP A 865 11.57 -31.35 34.18
C ASP A 865 10.37 -32.14 34.73
N ARG A 866 9.24 -32.16 34.00
CA ARG A 866 7.96 -32.71 34.47
C ARG A 866 7.68 -34.08 33.87
N GLU A 867 7.75 -35.14 34.68
CA GLU A 867 7.53 -36.55 34.28
C GLU A 867 6.18 -36.81 33.57
N ASP A 868 5.16 -36.00 33.86
CA ASP A 868 3.82 -36.11 33.30
C ASP A 868 3.66 -35.43 31.94
N VAL A 869 4.62 -34.61 31.50
CA VAL A 869 4.66 -34.02 30.15
C VAL A 869 5.35 -35.01 29.21
N VAL A 870 4.54 -35.81 28.52
CA VAL A 870 5.00 -36.81 27.53
C VAL A 870 4.37 -36.52 26.18
N PHE A 871 5.16 -36.57 25.12
CA PHE A 871 4.67 -36.45 23.74
C PHE A 871 4.50 -37.85 23.15
N ASP A 872 3.25 -38.27 22.98
CA ASP A 872 2.85 -39.64 22.65
C ASP A 872 1.99 -39.74 21.38
N HIS A 873 1.71 -38.60 20.75
CA HIS A 873 1.15 -38.52 19.41
C HIS A 873 2.07 -37.63 18.58
N LEU A 874 2.86 -38.27 17.75
CA LEU A 874 3.82 -37.62 16.86
C LEU A 874 3.28 -37.68 15.44
N ASN A 875 3.56 -36.67 14.63
CA ASN A 875 3.29 -36.67 13.20
C ASN A 875 4.62 -36.45 12.48
N ALA A 876 5.18 -37.54 11.93
CA ALA A 876 6.57 -37.60 11.52
C ALA A 876 6.78 -38.62 10.38
N PRO A 877 6.99 -38.17 9.14
CA PRO A 877 6.73 -36.81 8.69
C PRO A 877 5.24 -36.46 8.71
N TRP A 878 4.94 -35.21 9.06
CA TRP A 878 3.78 -34.48 8.56
C TRP A 878 4.20 -33.80 7.26
N GLY A 879 3.41 -33.93 6.19
CA GLY A 879 3.64 -33.25 4.91
C GLY A 879 2.51 -33.53 3.91
N GLY A 880 2.84 -33.62 2.62
CA GLY A 880 1.82 -33.74 1.57
C GLY A 880 2.31 -33.30 0.19
N THR A 881 1.39 -33.20 -0.77
CA THR A 881 1.69 -32.82 -2.16
C THR A 881 0.67 -31.85 -2.75
N ARG A 882 1.14 -30.99 -3.67
CA ARG A 882 0.36 -30.04 -4.45
C ARG A 882 -0.53 -30.79 -5.44
N VAL A 883 -1.84 -30.57 -5.36
CA VAL A 883 -2.84 -31.33 -6.13
C VAL A 883 -2.73 -31.02 -7.63
N SER A 884 -2.43 -29.77 -8.01
CA SER A 884 -2.23 -29.39 -9.42
C SER A 884 -1.00 -30.02 -10.09
N SER A 885 -0.02 -30.49 -9.30
CA SER A 885 1.23 -31.08 -9.81
C SER A 885 1.24 -32.60 -9.71
N LEU A 886 0.63 -33.16 -8.65
CA LEU A 886 0.59 -34.58 -8.36
C LEU A 886 -0.84 -35.03 -7.97
N PRO A 887 -1.82 -34.96 -8.89
CA PRO A 887 -3.24 -35.22 -8.59
C PRO A 887 -3.57 -36.68 -8.33
N VAL A 888 -2.75 -37.64 -8.80
CA VAL A 888 -2.98 -39.07 -8.63
C VAL A 888 -2.28 -39.53 -7.35
N ARG A 889 -3.03 -39.98 -6.34
CA ARG A 889 -2.48 -40.52 -5.08
C ARG A 889 -2.85 -41.98 -4.90
N ARG A 890 -1.86 -42.82 -4.60
CA ARG A 890 -2.03 -44.26 -4.34
C ARG A 890 -1.26 -44.67 -3.10
N VAL A 891 -1.77 -45.67 -2.38
CA VAL A 891 -1.09 -46.29 -1.22
C VAL A 891 -0.75 -47.73 -1.55
N SER A 892 0.45 -48.19 -1.20
CA SER A 892 0.86 -49.57 -1.42
C SER A 892 0.11 -50.54 -0.50
N SER A 893 -0.36 -51.65 -1.07
CA SER A 893 -0.85 -52.80 -0.30
C SER A 893 0.32 -53.60 0.29
N PRO A 894 0.08 -54.52 1.25
CA PRO A 894 1.11 -55.43 1.77
C PRO A 894 1.76 -56.33 0.71
N THR A 895 1.14 -56.49 -0.47
CA THR A 895 1.67 -57.25 -1.63
C THR A 895 2.31 -56.35 -2.69
N GLY A 896 2.35 -55.03 -2.48
CA GLY A 896 2.93 -54.05 -3.41
C GLY A 896 1.97 -53.47 -4.46
N GLU A 897 0.67 -53.78 -4.39
CA GLU A 897 -0.34 -53.24 -5.30
C GLU A 897 -0.68 -51.78 -4.97
N LEU A 898 -0.87 -50.92 -5.97
CA LEU A 898 -1.22 -49.51 -5.78
C LEU A 898 -2.74 -49.28 -5.69
N LEU A 899 -3.23 -49.14 -4.47
CA LEU A 899 -4.65 -48.97 -4.15
C LEU A 899 -5.04 -47.50 -4.05
N GLN A 900 -6.31 -47.19 -4.36
CA GLN A 900 -6.91 -45.87 -4.13
C GLN A 900 -7.12 -45.62 -2.62
N ARG A 901 -6.93 -44.38 -2.16
CA ARG A 901 -6.98 -44.05 -0.73
C ARG A 901 -8.37 -44.26 -0.11
N GLU A 902 -9.44 -43.92 -0.83
CA GLU A 902 -10.83 -43.97 -0.35
C GLU A 902 -11.30 -45.39 -0.01
N GLY A 903 -10.67 -46.42 -0.60
CA GLY A 903 -10.97 -47.84 -0.33
C GLY A 903 -10.16 -48.47 0.81
N LEU A 904 -9.18 -47.74 1.38
CA LEU A 904 -8.24 -48.26 2.39
C LEU A 904 -8.41 -47.63 3.77
N LEU A 905 -8.73 -46.34 3.83
CA LEU A 905 -8.76 -45.59 5.08
C LEU A 905 -10.04 -45.90 5.88
N SER A 906 -9.93 -45.88 7.21
CA SER A 906 -11.07 -45.94 8.12
C SER A 906 -11.97 -44.70 8.01
N GLU A 907 -13.14 -44.73 8.66
CA GLU A 907 -14.03 -43.55 8.79
C GLU A 907 -13.35 -42.32 9.42
N HIS A 908 -12.23 -42.52 10.13
CA HIS A 908 -11.40 -41.47 10.70
C HIS A 908 -10.20 -41.06 9.80
N GLY A 909 -10.15 -41.54 8.55
CA GLY A 909 -9.10 -41.22 7.58
C GLY A 909 -7.74 -41.89 7.83
N THR A 910 -7.68 -42.91 8.69
CA THR A 910 -6.42 -43.58 9.09
C THR A 910 -6.39 -45.07 8.75
N ILE A 911 -5.19 -45.62 8.56
CA ILE A 911 -4.93 -47.06 8.45
C ILE A 911 -3.66 -47.44 9.25
N ASP A 912 -3.62 -48.65 9.81
CA ASP A 912 -2.41 -49.25 10.40
C ASP A 912 -1.33 -49.42 9.32
N VAL A 913 -0.12 -48.89 9.54
CA VAL A 913 0.98 -48.95 8.55
C VAL A 913 1.31 -50.39 8.14
N ARG A 914 1.10 -51.38 9.01
CA ARG A 914 1.34 -52.80 8.72
C ARG A 914 0.35 -53.40 7.73
N LYS A 915 -0.82 -52.77 7.57
CA LYS A 915 -1.82 -53.10 6.53
C LYS A 915 -1.54 -52.42 5.18
N THR A 916 -0.42 -51.71 5.06
CA THR A 916 0.11 -51.16 3.81
C THR A 916 1.41 -51.87 3.41
N GLY A 917 1.98 -51.52 2.26
CA GLY A 917 3.34 -51.89 1.86
C GLY A 917 4.45 -51.05 2.52
N GLY A 918 4.09 -50.00 3.28
CA GLY A 918 5.03 -49.11 3.97
C GLY A 918 5.45 -47.87 3.18
N TRP A 919 4.75 -47.55 2.09
CA TRP A 919 4.98 -46.36 1.26
C TRP A 919 3.72 -45.94 0.49
N ASN A 920 3.67 -44.68 0.05
CA ASN A 920 2.66 -44.15 -0.88
C ASN A 920 3.32 -43.58 -2.15
N LEU A 921 2.51 -43.20 -3.12
CA LEU A 921 2.94 -42.53 -4.35
C LEU A 921 1.95 -41.41 -4.70
N SER A 922 2.48 -40.22 -4.94
CA SER A 922 1.77 -39.12 -5.61
C SER A 922 2.38 -38.93 -7.01
N SER A 923 1.57 -38.89 -8.07
CA SER A 923 2.00 -38.89 -9.47
C SER A 923 1.25 -37.84 -10.30
N ALA A 924 1.93 -37.29 -11.32
CA ALA A 924 1.34 -36.33 -12.26
C ALA A 924 0.20 -36.95 -13.12
N SER A 925 0.29 -38.26 -13.40
CA SER A 925 -0.70 -39.05 -14.15
C SER A 925 -0.62 -40.53 -13.75
N GLU A 926 -1.49 -41.38 -14.30
CA GLU A 926 -1.45 -42.84 -14.05
C GLU A 926 -0.38 -43.59 -14.88
N ALA A 927 0.42 -42.88 -15.70
CA ALA A 927 1.43 -43.52 -16.56
C ALA A 927 2.63 -44.08 -15.75
N ALA A 928 3.22 -45.17 -16.24
CA ALA A 928 4.31 -45.87 -15.57
C ALA A 928 5.64 -45.07 -15.56
N ASP A 929 5.80 -44.16 -16.50
CA ASP A 929 6.89 -43.20 -16.63
C ASP A 929 6.56 -41.81 -16.05
N SER A 930 5.35 -41.61 -15.50
CA SER A 930 4.91 -40.32 -14.99
C SER A 930 5.82 -39.79 -13.87
N PRO A 931 6.21 -38.50 -13.90
CA PRO A 931 6.84 -37.83 -12.77
C PRO A 931 6.04 -38.07 -11.48
N SER A 932 6.75 -38.48 -10.43
CA SER A 932 6.16 -38.91 -9.16
C SER A 932 7.05 -38.60 -7.96
N LEU A 933 6.42 -38.48 -6.79
CA LEU A 933 7.02 -38.40 -5.47
C LEU A 933 6.44 -39.50 -4.58
N ALA A 934 7.30 -40.35 -4.01
CA ALA A 934 6.91 -41.38 -3.04
C ALA A 934 7.36 -41.00 -1.63
N LEU A 935 6.51 -41.22 -0.61
CA LEU A 935 6.91 -41.20 0.80
C LEU A 935 7.05 -42.63 1.32
N VAL A 936 8.20 -42.95 1.91
CA VAL A 936 8.53 -44.24 2.53
C VAL A 936 8.49 -44.13 4.04
N PHE A 937 7.55 -44.83 4.66
CA PHE A 937 7.20 -44.71 6.09
C PHE A 937 7.26 -46.03 6.88
N GLY A 938 7.63 -47.14 6.23
CA GLY A 938 7.91 -48.39 6.92
C GLY A 938 6.67 -49.10 7.47
N ARG A 939 6.90 -50.14 8.28
CA ARG A 939 5.85 -51.06 8.77
C ARG A 939 6.04 -51.45 10.24
N ASP A 940 6.48 -50.51 11.08
CA ASP A 940 6.81 -50.72 12.50
C ASP A 940 7.78 -51.88 12.73
N LYS A 941 9.04 -51.71 12.29
CA LYS A 941 10.10 -52.72 12.28
C LYS A 941 10.38 -53.35 13.66
N HIS A 942 10.21 -52.58 14.74
CA HIS A 942 10.62 -52.98 16.09
C HIS A 942 9.48 -53.21 17.08
N LEU A 943 8.21 -53.12 16.66
CA LEU A 943 7.06 -53.08 17.58
C LEU A 943 7.02 -54.25 18.57
N GLU A 944 7.24 -55.48 18.12
CA GLU A 944 7.24 -56.66 18.99
C GLU A 944 8.31 -56.57 20.09
N ALA A 945 9.52 -56.10 19.74
CA ALA A 945 10.62 -55.94 20.68
C ALA A 945 10.35 -54.78 21.67
N GLU A 946 9.82 -53.67 21.18
CA GLU A 946 9.49 -52.50 22.01
C GLU A 946 8.31 -52.76 22.97
N LEU A 947 7.30 -53.51 22.53
CA LEU A 947 6.23 -53.98 23.41
C LEU A 947 6.76 -54.96 24.48
N ALA A 948 7.68 -55.85 24.13
CA ALA A 948 8.32 -56.75 25.09
C ALA A 948 9.16 -55.97 26.13
N ARG A 949 9.92 -54.95 25.70
CA ARG A 949 10.67 -54.05 26.59
C ARG A 949 9.75 -53.29 27.54
N ARG A 950 8.65 -52.72 27.03
CA ARG A 950 7.59 -52.09 27.83
C ARG A 950 7.04 -53.04 28.89
N ASP A 951 6.67 -54.25 28.50
CA ASP A 951 6.05 -55.23 29.40
C ASP A 951 7.05 -55.80 30.43
N ALA A 952 8.35 -55.75 30.14
CA ALA A 952 9.45 -56.02 31.07
C ALA A 952 9.84 -54.83 31.97
N GLY A 953 9.30 -53.63 31.73
CA GLY A 953 9.66 -52.41 32.46
C GLY A 953 11.00 -51.79 32.05
N GLU A 954 11.59 -52.24 30.94
CA GLU A 954 12.82 -51.66 30.37
C GLU A 954 12.52 -50.34 29.64
N PRO A 955 13.50 -49.44 29.44
CA PRO A 955 13.32 -48.26 28.61
C PRO A 955 12.90 -48.66 27.19
N TYR A 956 11.86 -48.02 26.66
CA TYR A 956 11.28 -48.28 25.34
C TYR A 956 10.82 -46.97 24.68
N VAL A 957 10.74 -46.96 23.36
CA VAL A 957 10.28 -45.83 22.54
C VAL A 957 8.91 -46.09 21.92
N GLN A 958 8.60 -47.29 21.43
CA GLN A 958 7.31 -47.58 20.77
C GLN A 958 6.30 -48.25 21.71
N PHE A 959 5.05 -47.78 21.71
CA PHE A 959 4.02 -48.30 22.63
C PHE A 959 2.79 -48.92 21.96
N LYS A 960 2.62 -48.73 20.64
CA LYS A 960 1.50 -49.23 19.82
C LYS A 960 1.92 -49.27 18.34
N HIS A 961 1.12 -49.92 17.49
CA HIS A 961 1.20 -49.76 16.03
C HIS A 961 1.02 -48.30 15.61
N SER A 962 1.75 -47.90 14.59
CA SER A 962 1.70 -46.59 13.95
C SER A 962 0.59 -46.51 12.91
N LEU A 963 0.16 -45.29 12.58
CA LEU A 963 -0.91 -45.06 11.60
C LEU A 963 -0.41 -44.23 10.42
N TYR A 964 -0.89 -44.54 9.22
CA TYR A 964 -0.85 -43.67 8.05
C TYR A 964 -2.18 -42.91 7.97
N ARG A 965 -2.14 -41.62 7.64
CA ARG A 965 -3.32 -40.78 7.42
C ARG A 965 -3.14 -39.90 6.19
N ASP A 966 -4.22 -39.74 5.45
CA ASP A 966 -4.26 -39.07 4.15
C ASP A 966 -5.63 -38.42 3.94
N TRP A 967 -5.65 -37.14 3.58
CA TRP A 967 -6.87 -36.44 3.22
C TRP A 967 -6.56 -35.21 2.36
N ARG A 968 -7.55 -34.75 1.60
CA ARG A 968 -7.47 -33.46 0.90
C ARG A 968 -7.82 -32.32 1.83
N ALA A 969 -6.93 -31.35 1.96
CA ALA A 969 -7.26 -30.15 2.71
C ALA A 969 -8.43 -29.43 2.02
N SER A 970 -9.47 -29.06 2.78
CA SER A 970 -10.67 -28.39 2.24
C SER A 970 -11.45 -29.19 1.16
N GLU A 971 -11.43 -30.53 1.18
CA GLU A 971 -12.17 -31.42 0.25
C GLU A 971 -13.59 -30.94 -0.17
N PRO A 972 -14.47 -30.41 0.71
CA PRO A 972 -15.78 -29.92 0.28
C PRO A 972 -15.72 -28.75 -0.71
N LEU A 973 -14.70 -27.89 -0.63
CA LEU A 973 -14.54 -26.71 -1.49
C LEU A 973 -14.14 -27.10 -2.91
N TYR A 974 -13.32 -28.14 -3.10
CA TYR A 974 -12.99 -28.71 -4.42
C TYR A 974 -14.24 -29.17 -5.19
N ARG A 975 -15.28 -29.59 -4.48
CA ARG A 975 -16.54 -30.06 -5.09
C ARG A 975 -17.58 -28.95 -5.29
N THR A 976 -17.42 -27.80 -4.63
CA THR A 976 -18.48 -26.76 -4.53
C THR A 976 -18.06 -25.36 -5.00
N GLN A 977 -16.84 -24.92 -4.69
CA GLN A 977 -16.35 -23.56 -4.96
C GLN A 977 -15.13 -23.53 -5.91
N TRP A 978 -14.37 -24.62 -5.97
CA TRP A 978 -13.16 -24.77 -6.78
C TRP A 978 -13.32 -25.94 -7.77
N GLN A 979 -14.45 -26.02 -8.47
CA GLN A 979 -14.73 -27.11 -9.42
C GLN A 979 -13.75 -27.11 -10.61
N ASP A 980 -13.17 -25.95 -10.88
CA ASP A 980 -12.15 -25.61 -11.88
C ASP A 980 -10.70 -25.72 -11.35
N TRP A 981 -10.47 -26.32 -10.17
CA TRP A 981 -9.15 -26.39 -9.51
C TRP A 981 -8.01 -26.94 -10.39
N ALA A 982 -8.31 -27.74 -11.41
CA ALA A 982 -7.34 -28.34 -12.32
C ALA A 982 -6.75 -27.33 -13.32
N GLU A 983 -7.45 -26.22 -13.59
CA GLU A 983 -7.03 -25.16 -14.52
C GLU A 983 -6.71 -23.83 -13.81
N ARG A 984 -7.02 -23.74 -12.50
CA ARG A 984 -6.72 -22.56 -11.68
C ARG A 984 -5.21 -22.30 -11.53
N PRO A 985 -4.78 -21.03 -11.43
CA PRO A 985 -3.41 -20.68 -11.03
C PRO A 985 -3.03 -21.40 -9.73
N ALA A 986 -1.83 -21.96 -9.71
CA ALA A 986 -1.43 -22.93 -8.70
C ALA A 986 -1.38 -22.34 -7.26
N ASN A 987 -1.35 -21.00 -7.14
CA ASN A 987 -1.36 -20.21 -5.90
C ASN A 987 -2.74 -19.68 -5.46
N SER A 988 -3.81 -19.89 -6.25
CA SER A 988 -5.12 -19.22 -6.05
C SER A 988 -6.12 -19.93 -5.11
N PHE A 989 -5.75 -21.07 -4.53
CA PHE A 989 -6.58 -21.86 -3.61
C PHE A 989 -5.71 -22.74 -2.70
N ARG A 990 -6.31 -23.43 -1.70
CA ARG A 990 -5.58 -24.35 -0.81
C ARG A 990 -5.27 -25.67 -1.52
N ASN A 991 -4.29 -25.60 -2.43
CA ASN A 991 -3.86 -26.63 -3.36
C ASN A 991 -2.98 -27.70 -2.68
N TYR A 992 -3.50 -28.40 -1.65
CA TYR A 992 -2.74 -29.37 -0.85
C TYR A 992 -3.53 -30.63 -0.48
N ASP A 993 -2.95 -31.79 -0.82
CA ASP A 993 -3.32 -33.09 -0.26
C ASP A 993 -2.34 -33.43 0.88
N VAL A 994 -2.85 -33.65 2.09
CA VAL A 994 -2.04 -33.93 3.28
C VAL A 994 -1.70 -35.42 3.38
N CYS A 995 -0.50 -35.70 3.89
CA CYS A 995 -0.01 -37.01 4.23
C CYS A 995 0.73 -36.93 5.58
N GLU A 996 0.26 -37.64 6.59
CA GLU A 996 1.00 -37.76 7.85
C GLU A 996 1.16 -39.21 8.27
N ILE A 997 2.34 -39.51 8.81
CA ILE A 997 2.60 -40.74 9.55
C ILE A 997 2.48 -40.40 11.01
N ILE A 998 1.71 -41.18 11.75
CA ILE A 998 1.50 -41.01 13.18
C ILE A 998 2.26 -42.12 13.92
N PRO A 999 3.60 -42.05 14.02
CA PRO A 999 4.36 -43.09 14.69
C PRO A 999 4.05 -43.07 16.19
N LYS A 1000 3.67 -44.23 16.74
CA LYS A 1000 3.30 -44.37 18.17
C LYS A 1000 4.52 -44.58 19.04
N LEU A 1001 5.42 -43.61 18.93
CA LEU A 1001 6.59 -43.43 19.78
C LEU A 1001 6.26 -42.44 20.91
N ARG A 1002 6.95 -42.57 22.04
CA ARG A 1002 6.87 -41.63 23.16
C ARG A 1002 8.18 -40.86 23.32
N ILE A 1003 8.08 -39.55 23.51
CA ILE A 1003 9.18 -38.68 23.93
C ILE A 1003 8.91 -38.29 25.39
N VAL A 1004 9.77 -38.77 26.29
CA VAL A 1004 9.68 -38.54 27.73
C VAL A 1004 10.77 -37.60 28.22
N PRO A 1005 10.62 -36.96 29.39
CA PRO A 1005 11.70 -36.22 30.05
C PRO A 1005 13.04 -36.94 30.07
N ASP A 1006 14.11 -36.19 29.83
CA ASP A 1006 15.50 -36.64 29.76
C ASP A 1006 15.78 -37.77 28.76
N SER A 1007 14.90 -37.97 27.78
CA SER A 1007 15.12 -38.89 26.65
C SER A 1007 15.48 -38.17 25.36
N THR A 1008 16.18 -38.91 24.48
CA THR A 1008 16.39 -38.53 23.08
C THR A 1008 15.92 -39.67 22.21
N ILE A 1009 15.03 -39.39 21.26
CA ILE A 1009 14.56 -40.37 20.27
C ILE A 1009 15.09 -40.00 18.87
N TRP A 1010 15.03 -40.95 17.95
CA TRP A 1010 15.25 -40.69 16.53
C TRP A 1010 14.24 -41.42 15.65
N PHE A 1011 14.00 -40.90 14.46
CA PHE A 1011 13.11 -41.46 13.45
C PHE A 1011 13.62 -41.12 12.03
N ARG A 1012 13.67 -42.11 11.14
CA ARG A 1012 14.11 -41.97 9.74
C ARG A 1012 13.04 -42.39 8.75
N SER A 1013 12.82 -41.55 7.73
CA SER A 1013 11.92 -41.76 6.59
C SER A 1013 12.62 -41.36 5.29
N TYR A 1014 12.02 -41.61 4.13
CA TYR A 1014 12.59 -41.25 2.82
C TYR A 1014 11.52 -40.66 1.91
N LEU A 1015 11.95 -39.73 1.05
CA LEU A 1015 11.22 -39.34 -0.16
C LEU A 1015 11.95 -39.90 -1.39
N VAL A 1016 11.22 -40.22 -2.45
CA VAL A 1016 11.81 -40.64 -3.74
C VAL A 1016 11.20 -39.84 -4.88
N VAL A 1017 12.04 -39.10 -5.60
CA VAL A 1017 11.72 -38.39 -6.85
C VAL A 1017 12.05 -39.30 -8.03
N GLY A 1018 11.09 -39.55 -8.93
CA GLY A 1018 11.36 -40.35 -10.12
C GLY A 1018 10.12 -40.66 -10.98
N PRO A 1019 10.30 -41.36 -12.12
CA PRO A 1019 9.20 -41.98 -12.86
C PRO A 1019 8.45 -43.00 -11.99
N SER A 1020 7.12 -43.10 -12.12
CA SER A 1020 6.25 -43.95 -11.27
C SER A 1020 6.82 -45.35 -11.01
N ALA A 1021 7.19 -46.10 -12.04
CA ALA A 1021 7.67 -47.48 -11.91
C ALA A 1021 9.06 -47.60 -11.27
N GLU A 1022 9.90 -46.56 -11.39
CA GLU A 1022 11.18 -46.49 -10.66
C GLU A 1022 10.95 -46.09 -9.20
N ALA A 1023 10.17 -45.04 -8.95
CA ALA A 1023 9.82 -44.57 -7.61
C ALA A 1023 9.17 -45.68 -6.76
N GLN A 1024 8.23 -46.47 -7.33
CA GLN A 1024 7.62 -47.63 -6.67
C GLN A 1024 8.64 -48.69 -6.25
N ARG A 1025 9.54 -49.08 -7.18
CA ARG A 1025 10.59 -50.07 -6.92
C ARG A 1025 11.52 -49.60 -5.78
N ARG A 1026 11.98 -48.34 -5.86
CA ARG A 1026 12.86 -47.74 -4.85
C ARG A 1026 12.17 -47.57 -3.50
N ALA A 1027 10.91 -47.15 -3.49
CA ALA A 1027 10.13 -47.03 -2.27
C ALA A 1027 10.03 -48.40 -1.56
N ALA A 1028 9.75 -49.48 -2.29
CA ALA A 1028 9.73 -50.83 -1.77
C ALA A 1028 11.11 -51.31 -1.27
N GLU A 1029 12.20 -51.00 -1.98
CA GLU A 1029 13.58 -51.27 -1.54
C GLU A 1029 13.93 -50.56 -0.22
N LEU A 1030 13.39 -49.35 0.02
CA LEU A 1030 13.69 -48.51 1.18
C LEU A 1030 12.87 -48.85 2.44
N VAL A 1031 11.76 -49.60 2.34
CA VAL A 1031 10.91 -49.97 3.50
C VAL A 1031 11.69 -50.57 4.68
N PRO A 1032 12.67 -51.49 4.51
CA PRO A 1032 13.46 -52.04 5.62
C PRO A 1032 14.45 -51.06 6.25
N HIS A 1033 14.74 -49.94 5.57
CA HIS A 1033 15.68 -48.90 5.98
C HIS A 1033 14.98 -47.75 6.75
N VAL A 1034 13.65 -47.75 6.83
CA VAL A 1034 12.88 -46.93 7.78
C VAL A 1034 13.05 -47.50 9.18
N ASP A 1035 13.43 -46.65 10.12
CA ASP A 1035 13.96 -47.08 11.41
C ASP A 1035 13.86 -45.97 12.47
N TYR A 1036 13.91 -46.33 13.74
CA TYR A 1036 13.70 -45.44 14.90
C TYR A 1036 14.21 -46.09 16.19
N GLY A 1037 14.48 -45.28 17.20
CA GLY A 1037 14.99 -45.80 18.48
C GLY A 1037 15.24 -44.73 19.54
N LEU A 1038 15.79 -45.17 20.67
CA LEU A 1038 16.39 -44.30 21.69
C LEU A 1038 17.86 -44.01 21.33
N LEU A 1039 18.31 -42.79 21.61
CA LEU A 1039 19.72 -42.41 21.65
C LEU A 1039 20.14 -42.13 23.09
N GLN A 1040 21.32 -42.59 23.45
CA GLN A 1040 21.96 -42.31 24.73
C GLN A 1040 23.35 -41.77 24.49
N PHE A 1041 23.72 -40.71 25.21
CA PHE A 1041 25.02 -40.06 25.15
C PHE A 1041 25.71 -40.21 26.52
N PRO A 1042 26.54 -41.24 26.74
CA PRO A 1042 27.22 -41.43 28.00
C PRO A 1042 28.20 -40.28 28.27
N ARG A 1043 28.24 -39.76 29.51
CA ARG A 1043 29.14 -38.66 29.90
C ARG A 1043 30.61 -38.96 29.55
N ALA A 1044 31.06 -40.19 29.81
CA ALA A 1044 32.44 -40.62 29.57
C ALA A 1044 32.87 -40.68 28.10
N SER A 1045 31.93 -40.65 27.14
CA SER A 1045 32.21 -40.71 25.69
C SER A 1045 31.64 -39.52 24.93
N THR A 1046 31.07 -38.53 25.62
CA THR A 1046 30.53 -37.32 25.00
C THR A 1046 31.56 -36.21 25.13
N ALA A 1047 31.96 -35.63 24.01
CA ALA A 1047 32.93 -34.54 23.99
C ALA A 1047 32.42 -33.33 24.79
N LEU A 1048 33.35 -32.69 25.49
CA LEU A 1048 33.19 -31.32 25.95
C LEU A 1048 33.62 -30.37 24.81
N ARG A 1049 32.96 -29.22 24.71
CA ARG A 1049 33.33 -28.12 23.84
C ARG A 1049 33.58 -26.87 24.69
N SER A 1050 34.68 -26.16 24.43
CA SER A 1050 34.93 -24.84 25.00
C SER A 1050 33.92 -23.83 24.45
N VAL A 1051 33.48 -22.92 25.31
CA VAL A 1051 32.55 -21.84 25.02
C VAL A 1051 33.18 -20.54 25.49
N SER A 1052 33.74 -19.78 24.55
CA SER A 1052 34.33 -18.47 24.82
C SER A 1052 33.37 -17.35 24.42
N LEU A 1053 32.93 -16.56 25.40
CA LEU A 1053 32.03 -15.43 25.21
C LEU A 1053 32.81 -14.11 25.33
N PRO A 1054 32.85 -13.24 24.30
CA PRO A 1054 33.53 -11.94 24.37
C PRO A 1054 32.81 -10.99 25.32
N SER A 1055 33.45 -9.95 25.84
CA SER A 1055 32.76 -8.95 26.68
C SER A 1055 31.62 -8.24 25.94
N ALA A 1056 30.49 -7.99 26.61
CA ALA A 1056 29.40 -7.15 26.08
C ALA A 1056 28.71 -6.36 27.20
N GLY A 1057 28.48 -5.06 26.98
CA GLY A 1057 28.04 -4.15 28.04
C GLY A 1057 29.03 -4.16 29.21
N ASP A 1058 28.50 -4.21 30.43
CA ASP A 1058 29.30 -4.33 31.66
C ASP A 1058 29.77 -5.78 31.95
N ALA A 1059 29.35 -6.76 31.15
CA ALA A 1059 29.72 -8.16 31.35
C ALA A 1059 31.12 -8.46 30.74
N PRO A 1060 32.12 -8.87 31.55
CA PRO A 1060 33.41 -9.31 31.06
C PRO A 1060 33.33 -10.57 30.18
N ALA A 1061 34.43 -10.87 29.50
CA ALA A 1061 34.58 -12.12 28.78
C ALA A 1061 34.57 -13.33 29.75
N ALA A 1062 34.02 -14.45 29.28
CA ALA A 1062 33.92 -15.69 30.05
C ALA A 1062 34.32 -16.89 29.17
N SER A 1063 34.94 -17.92 29.76
CA SER A 1063 35.26 -19.16 29.07
C SER A 1063 35.01 -20.36 29.99
N PHE A 1064 34.38 -21.40 29.46
CA PHE A 1064 34.00 -22.64 30.17
C PHE A 1064 33.67 -23.74 29.16
N GLU A 1065 33.68 -24.99 29.59
CA GLU A 1065 33.31 -26.14 28.76
C GLU A 1065 31.88 -26.64 29.03
N LEU A 1066 31.19 -27.07 27.97
CA LEU A 1066 29.87 -27.72 27.99
C LEU A 1066 29.90 -29.06 27.25
N TYR A 1067 29.03 -30.01 27.58
CA TYR A 1067 28.87 -31.22 26.76
C TYR A 1067 28.27 -30.86 25.40
N SER A 1068 28.75 -31.49 24.33
CA SER A 1068 28.24 -31.23 22.98
C SER A 1068 26.90 -31.92 22.67
N LYS A 1069 26.50 -32.92 23.47
CA LYS A 1069 25.27 -33.71 23.29
C LYS A 1069 24.50 -33.82 24.62
N PRO A 1070 23.18 -34.08 24.60
CA PRO A 1070 22.38 -34.19 25.82
C PRO A 1070 22.71 -35.44 26.62
N VAL A 1071 23.70 -35.33 27.52
CA VAL A 1071 24.05 -36.39 28.48
C VAL A 1071 23.00 -36.49 29.60
N PRO A 1072 22.83 -37.66 30.26
CA PRO A 1072 21.88 -37.80 31.37
C PRO A 1072 22.10 -36.76 32.49
N GLY A 1073 21.00 -36.12 32.92
CA GLY A 1073 21.02 -35.07 33.95
C GLY A 1073 21.61 -33.73 33.50
N SER A 1074 21.55 -33.41 32.20
CA SER A 1074 21.98 -32.12 31.64
C SER A 1074 20.81 -31.28 31.11
N ARG A 1075 21.02 -29.97 30.98
CA ARG A 1075 20.07 -29.04 30.37
C ARG A 1075 20.76 -28.25 29.25
N PRO A 1076 20.04 -27.94 28.15
CA PRO A 1076 20.57 -27.07 27.10
C PRO A 1076 20.83 -25.67 27.66
N VAL A 1077 21.95 -25.08 27.24
CA VAL A 1077 22.34 -23.71 27.59
C VAL A 1077 22.26 -22.85 26.34
N PHE A 1078 21.29 -21.95 26.30
CA PHE A 1078 21.04 -21.04 25.20
C PHE A 1078 21.78 -19.70 25.42
N LEU A 1079 22.29 -19.12 24.34
CA LEU A 1079 22.56 -17.69 24.28
C LEU A 1079 21.34 -17.00 23.68
N ILE A 1080 20.73 -16.08 24.43
CA ILE A 1080 19.56 -15.32 23.99
C ILE A 1080 19.79 -13.82 24.21
N ARG A 1081 19.15 -13.00 23.39
CA ARG A 1081 19.19 -11.54 23.47
C ARG A 1081 17.80 -10.97 23.61
N ASN A 1082 17.65 -9.94 24.44
CA ASN A 1082 16.46 -9.11 24.50
C ASN A 1082 16.53 -8.08 23.35
N ARG A 1083 15.62 -8.16 22.39
CA ARG A 1083 15.58 -7.28 21.20
C ARG A 1083 15.30 -5.81 21.52
N GLN A 1084 14.75 -5.51 22.70
CA GLN A 1084 14.42 -4.14 23.11
C GLN A 1084 15.57 -3.47 23.88
N THR A 1085 16.27 -4.22 24.74
CA THR A 1085 17.36 -3.68 25.58
C THR A 1085 18.76 -4.01 25.06
N ASN A 1086 18.89 -4.91 24.08
CA ASN A 1086 20.13 -5.58 23.67
C ASN A 1086 20.86 -6.35 24.79
N GLU A 1087 20.19 -6.61 25.91
CA GLU A 1087 20.69 -7.45 27.00
C GLU A 1087 20.90 -8.90 26.50
N GLU A 1088 22.10 -9.44 26.68
CA GLU A 1088 22.41 -10.84 26.40
C GLU A 1088 22.36 -11.66 27.68
N ALA A 1089 21.70 -12.81 27.63
CA ALA A 1089 21.63 -13.76 28.72
C ALA A 1089 22.07 -15.17 28.27
N VAL A 1090 22.81 -15.85 29.13
CA VAL A 1090 23.14 -17.26 29.00
C VAL A 1090 22.24 -18.04 29.96
N THR A 1091 21.36 -18.88 29.44
CA THR A 1091 20.25 -19.44 30.22
C THR A 1091 19.80 -20.81 29.75
N ALA A 1092 19.27 -21.63 30.66
CA ALA A 1092 18.51 -22.84 30.31
C ALA A 1092 17.01 -22.60 30.06
N ASP A 1093 16.51 -21.38 30.30
CA ASP A 1093 15.13 -21.01 30.02
C ASP A 1093 15.03 -20.22 28.69
N PRO A 1094 14.56 -20.84 27.58
CA PRO A 1094 14.34 -20.13 26.33
C PRO A 1094 13.20 -19.10 26.40
N TYR A 1095 12.38 -19.09 27.46
CA TYR A 1095 11.31 -18.12 27.65
C TYR A 1095 11.71 -16.88 28.48
N LEU A 1096 12.98 -16.72 28.88
CA LEU A 1096 13.40 -15.66 29.83
C LEU A 1096 12.89 -14.26 29.47
N PHE A 1097 13.05 -13.83 28.21
CA PHE A 1097 12.60 -12.52 27.74
C PHE A 1097 11.20 -12.55 27.11
N VAL A 1098 10.51 -13.69 27.11
CA VAL A 1098 9.12 -13.82 26.65
C VAL A 1098 8.19 -13.29 27.73
N LYS A 1099 7.26 -12.41 27.37
CA LYS A 1099 6.29 -11.85 28.33
C LYS A 1099 5.48 -12.98 28.95
N SER A 1100 5.42 -13.00 30.29
CA SER A 1100 4.57 -13.92 31.04
C SER A 1100 3.70 -13.22 32.08
N GLU A 1101 2.48 -13.71 32.27
CA GLU A 1101 1.55 -13.22 33.30
C GLU A 1101 0.85 -14.37 34.03
N PRO A 1102 0.52 -14.21 35.33
CA PRO A 1102 -0.19 -15.24 36.09
C PRO A 1102 -1.62 -15.40 35.57
N LEU A 1103 -2.13 -16.64 35.51
CA LEU A 1103 -3.52 -16.94 35.17
C LEU A 1103 -4.19 -17.65 36.35
N ALA A 1104 -5.43 -17.27 36.66
CA ALA A 1104 -6.24 -17.93 37.69
C ALA A 1104 -6.97 -19.15 37.10
N LEU A 1105 -6.24 -20.25 36.94
CA LEU A 1105 -6.73 -21.51 36.35
C LEU A 1105 -6.89 -22.60 37.41
N ASP A 1106 -7.73 -22.33 38.41
CA ASP A 1106 -7.93 -23.22 39.55
C ASP A 1106 -8.74 -24.48 39.18
N LEU A 1107 -8.08 -25.64 39.30
CA LEU A 1107 -8.74 -26.96 39.34
C LEU A 1107 -8.85 -27.45 40.79
N PRO A 1108 -9.86 -28.26 41.13
CA PRO A 1108 -9.96 -28.89 42.44
C PRO A 1108 -8.73 -29.76 42.72
N ALA A 1109 -8.25 -29.82 43.96
CA ALA A 1109 -7.01 -30.52 44.32
C ALA A 1109 -7.06 -32.03 44.02
N GLU A 1110 -8.27 -32.60 43.98
CA GLU A 1110 -8.56 -33.98 43.58
C GLU A 1110 -8.52 -34.22 42.06
N HIS A 1111 -8.44 -33.18 41.23
CA HIS A 1111 -8.36 -33.32 39.78
C HIS A 1111 -6.97 -33.80 39.34
N PRO A 1112 -6.82 -34.84 38.48
CA PRO A 1112 -5.51 -35.42 38.12
C PRO A 1112 -4.50 -34.47 37.44
N HIS A 1113 -4.94 -33.27 37.06
CA HIS A 1113 -4.14 -32.22 36.42
C HIS A 1113 -4.00 -30.95 37.28
N ALA A 1114 -4.47 -30.93 38.52
CA ALA A 1114 -4.52 -29.72 39.35
C ALA A 1114 -3.14 -29.06 39.54
N ASP A 1115 -2.14 -29.88 39.86
CA ASP A 1115 -0.74 -29.48 40.02
C ASP A 1115 -0.15 -28.81 38.76
N TYR A 1116 -0.48 -29.32 37.56
CA TYR A 1116 -0.02 -28.71 36.32
C TYR A 1116 -0.57 -27.30 36.13
N PHE A 1117 -1.88 -27.12 36.32
CA PHE A 1117 -2.54 -25.83 36.09
C PHE A 1117 -2.29 -24.81 37.21
N ALA A 1118 -1.98 -25.25 38.43
CA ALA A 1118 -1.55 -24.37 39.53
C ALA A 1118 -0.25 -23.60 39.23
N GLU A 1119 0.61 -24.16 38.38
CA GLU A 1119 1.88 -23.55 37.97
C GLU A 1119 1.82 -22.84 36.60
N VAL A 1120 0.67 -22.81 35.94
CA VAL A 1120 0.53 -22.24 34.59
C VAL A 1120 0.62 -20.71 34.59
N ARG A 1121 1.25 -20.18 33.54
CA ARG A 1121 1.31 -18.74 33.23
C ARG A 1121 0.98 -18.55 31.75
N GLY A 1122 0.31 -17.45 31.41
CA GLY A 1122 0.16 -17.06 30.01
C GLY A 1122 1.49 -16.60 29.46
N LEU A 1123 1.89 -17.10 28.30
CA LEU A 1123 3.16 -16.79 27.61
C LEU A 1123 2.85 -16.16 26.25
N SER A 1124 3.40 -14.97 26.00
CA SER A 1124 3.13 -14.18 24.79
C SER A 1124 4.41 -13.95 23.97
N LEU A 1125 4.56 -14.71 22.89
CA LEU A 1125 5.60 -14.54 21.86
C LEU A 1125 5.29 -13.37 20.90
N ALA A 1126 4.05 -12.86 20.90
CA ALA A 1126 3.60 -11.82 19.98
C ALA A 1126 4.44 -10.52 20.02
N GLU A 1127 5.04 -10.20 21.16
CA GLU A 1127 5.84 -8.98 21.34
C GLU A 1127 7.29 -9.10 20.84
N ARG A 1128 7.72 -10.28 20.35
CA ARG A 1128 9.05 -10.55 19.77
C ARG A 1128 10.24 -10.00 20.58
N ARG A 1129 10.15 -10.03 21.91
CA ARG A 1129 11.20 -9.54 22.81
C ARG A 1129 12.47 -10.40 22.80
N SER A 1130 12.34 -11.69 22.50
CA SER A 1130 13.45 -12.64 22.50
C SER A 1130 14.06 -12.83 21.11
N ASP A 1131 15.36 -13.05 21.09
CA ASP A 1131 16.18 -13.43 19.94
C ASP A 1131 17.13 -14.55 20.39
N TRP A 1132 16.91 -15.76 19.89
CA TRP A 1132 17.65 -16.95 20.31
C TRP A 1132 18.85 -17.15 19.40
N ARG A 1133 20.04 -16.80 19.87
CA ARG A 1133 21.26 -16.71 19.05
C ARG A 1133 21.89 -18.06 18.74
N ALA A 1134 22.00 -18.93 19.75
CA ALA A 1134 22.69 -20.21 19.62
C ALA A 1134 22.37 -21.16 20.79
N LEU A 1135 22.61 -22.46 20.56
CA LEU A 1135 22.84 -23.40 21.64
C LEU A 1135 24.35 -23.42 21.95
N LEU A 1136 24.74 -23.16 23.20
CA LEU A 1136 26.13 -23.22 23.64
C LEU A 1136 26.56 -24.66 23.98
N GLY A 1137 25.62 -25.52 24.37
CA GLY A 1137 25.85 -26.93 24.69
C GLY A 1137 24.95 -27.38 25.85
N TYR A 1138 25.40 -28.39 26.57
CA TYR A 1138 24.67 -29.00 27.68
C TYR A 1138 25.47 -28.92 28.99
N ALA A 1139 24.88 -28.29 30.01
CA ALA A 1139 25.45 -28.19 31.37
C ALA A 1139 24.72 -29.13 32.34
N LEU A 1140 25.38 -29.57 33.40
CA LEU A 1140 24.81 -30.53 34.35
C LEU A 1140 23.89 -29.85 35.38
N LEU A 1141 22.82 -30.53 35.78
CA LEU A 1141 21.95 -30.09 36.89
C LEU A 1141 22.67 -30.16 38.25
N GLU A 1142 23.56 -31.15 38.41
CA GLU A 1142 24.31 -31.42 39.64
C GLU A 1142 25.80 -31.56 39.32
N PRO A 1143 26.70 -31.17 40.23
CA PRO A 1143 28.13 -31.33 40.02
C PRO A 1143 28.50 -32.81 40.01
N PRO A 1144 29.39 -33.27 39.11
CA PRO A 1144 29.98 -34.59 39.24
C PRO A 1144 31.04 -34.60 40.35
N GLU A 1145 31.44 -35.79 40.80
CA GLU A 1145 32.43 -35.95 41.88
C GLU A 1145 33.86 -35.53 41.47
N GLU A 1146 34.12 -35.33 40.18
CA GLU A 1146 35.42 -34.93 39.64
C GLU A 1146 35.70 -33.43 39.84
N PRO A 1147 36.95 -33.03 40.12
CA PRO A 1147 37.31 -31.62 40.28
C PRO A 1147 37.29 -30.87 38.94
N GLY A 1148 37.06 -29.55 39.00
CA GLY A 1148 37.10 -28.65 37.82
C GLY A 1148 35.74 -28.08 37.40
N TRP A 1149 34.66 -28.43 38.11
CA TRP A 1149 33.31 -27.93 37.86
C TRP A 1149 32.95 -26.76 38.80
N GLN A 1150 32.20 -25.78 38.28
CA GLN A 1150 31.69 -24.64 39.03
C GLN A 1150 30.27 -24.24 38.59
N PRO A 1151 29.52 -23.47 39.40
CA PRO A 1151 28.26 -22.89 38.99
C PRO A 1151 28.40 -21.95 37.77
N LEU A 1152 27.44 -22.00 36.86
CA LEU A 1152 27.38 -21.18 35.65
C LEU A 1152 27.29 -19.68 35.99
N SER A 1153 26.59 -19.32 37.07
CA SER A 1153 26.58 -17.95 37.59
C SER A 1153 27.97 -17.41 37.96
N GLN A 1154 28.84 -18.29 38.48
CA GLN A 1154 30.21 -17.96 38.86
C GLN A 1154 31.16 -17.88 37.65
N ALA A 1155 30.85 -18.62 36.58
CA ALA A 1155 31.55 -18.53 35.29
C ALA A 1155 31.26 -17.21 34.56
N LEU A 1156 30.01 -16.72 34.64
CA LEU A 1156 29.50 -15.57 33.90
C LEU A 1156 29.50 -14.24 34.69
N ARG A 1157 30.54 -14.03 35.51
CA ARG A 1157 30.70 -12.85 36.39
C ARG A 1157 30.26 -11.56 35.68
N GLY A 1158 29.40 -10.74 36.31
CA GLY A 1158 29.10 -9.39 35.82
C GLY A 1158 27.86 -9.21 34.93
N GLY A 1159 26.86 -10.08 35.01
CA GLY A 1159 25.48 -9.73 34.61
C GLY A 1159 24.87 -10.46 33.40
N ARG A 1160 25.58 -11.40 32.77
CA ARG A 1160 25.02 -12.28 31.71
C ARG A 1160 24.25 -13.49 32.23
N PHE A 1161 24.36 -13.78 33.51
CA PHE A 1161 23.54 -14.78 34.18
C PHE A 1161 22.27 -14.09 34.71
N PRO A 1162 21.06 -14.60 34.40
CA PRO A 1162 19.81 -13.97 34.85
C PRO A 1162 19.70 -13.87 36.37
N ALA A 1163 18.99 -12.86 36.86
CA ALA A 1163 18.63 -12.77 38.27
C ALA A 1163 17.76 -13.97 38.71
N ALA A 1164 17.89 -14.39 39.97
CA ALA A 1164 17.28 -15.61 40.52
C ALA A 1164 15.73 -15.57 40.68
N GLU A 1165 15.06 -14.55 40.14
CA GLU A 1165 13.60 -14.34 40.28
C GLU A 1165 12.76 -15.09 39.22
N GLY A 1166 13.39 -15.88 38.34
CA GLY A 1166 12.75 -16.62 37.24
C GLY A 1166 12.80 -18.15 37.36
N ARG A 1167 12.33 -18.86 36.32
CA ARG A 1167 12.46 -20.33 36.19
C ARG A 1167 13.83 -20.77 35.64
N HIS A 1168 14.80 -19.86 35.62
CA HIS A 1168 16.19 -20.16 35.29
C HIS A 1168 16.83 -21.00 36.41
N ARG A 1169 17.63 -22.00 36.06
CA ARG A 1169 18.31 -22.90 37.01
C ARG A 1169 19.80 -22.62 37.03
N GLU A 1170 20.39 -22.67 38.23
CA GLU A 1170 21.83 -22.83 38.35
C GLU A 1170 22.26 -24.17 37.72
N LEU A 1171 23.36 -24.16 36.99
CA LEU A 1171 23.89 -25.32 36.27
C LEU A 1171 25.39 -25.40 36.46
N TRP A 1172 25.94 -26.59 36.30
CA TRP A 1172 27.36 -26.86 36.49
C TRP A 1172 28.08 -26.98 35.16
N VAL A 1173 29.12 -26.16 35.01
CA VAL A 1173 30.02 -26.11 33.86
C VAL A 1173 31.45 -26.38 34.30
N ARG A 1174 32.28 -26.87 33.39
CA ARG A 1174 33.68 -27.13 33.67
C ARG A 1174 34.52 -25.92 33.27
N LEU A 1175 35.57 -25.62 34.03
CA LEU A 1175 36.53 -24.58 33.67
C LEU A 1175 37.43 -25.07 32.54
N ASP A 1176 37.64 -24.22 31.51
CA ASP A 1176 38.72 -24.45 30.53
C ASP A 1176 40.05 -24.59 31.30
N GLY A 1177 40.75 -25.70 31.09
CA GLY A 1177 41.97 -26.00 31.83
C GLY A 1177 43.13 -25.11 31.38
N ASP A 1178 43.67 -24.30 32.30
CA ASP A 1178 44.89 -23.52 32.07
C ASP A 1178 46.03 -24.43 31.57
N GLY A 1179 46.54 -24.11 30.39
CA GLY A 1179 47.83 -24.62 29.92
C GLY A 1179 48.96 -24.03 30.76
N GLU A 1180 49.67 -24.91 31.47
CA GLU A 1180 50.95 -24.68 32.16
C GLU A 1180 50.98 -23.69 33.35
N SER A 1181 50.95 -24.29 34.54
CA SER A 1181 51.76 -23.98 35.73
C SER A 1181 52.53 -22.64 35.81
N SER A 1182 52.23 -21.87 36.85
CA SER A 1182 53.25 -21.13 37.61
C SER A 1182 52.91 -21.11 39.12
N PRO A 1183 53.80 -21.56 40.03
CA PRO A 1183 53.50 -21.64 41.45
C PRO A 1183 53.97 -20.42 42.26
N ARG A 1184 53.03 -19.87 43.05
CA ARG A 1184 53.15 -18.78 44.06
C ARG A 1184 53.21 -17.34 43.56
#